data_AF-A0A256WHJ8-F1
#
_entry.id   AF-A0A256WHJ8-F1
#
_cell.length_a   1.000
_cell.length_b   1.000
_cell.length_c   1.000
_cell.angle_alpha   90.00
_cell.angle_beta   90.00
_cell.angle_gamma   90.00
#
_symmetry.space_group_name_H-M   'P 1'
#
loop_
_entity.id
_entity.type
_entity.pdbx_description
1 polymer ?
#
loop_
_entity_poly.entity_id
_entity_poly.type
_entity_poly.pdbx_seq_one_letter_code
_entity_poly.pdbx_strand_id
1 'polypeptide(L)'
;MKKQLFIGLLALTTLGLWAQSIKGPDHISYFQAPTEGVKFASADVYLLHDSELQKAQLEEAKNNPMGFGGSISIGGSAGELLDRITSLLSGEIDNDGLFDTWGFVPPYIIAEAETNKNVIVEIFFLNGIDPGPSTANMSAPQADKNGFYNVPYYINCRFTVSTPKGEIVLNKDLGVLKGTRKSKNPPPAPPQGGMVSYSDEEFDESEKIGINVAVNQVRKEVFALYGFGQFDAPIKLGVIKEIKESKKLIPVMLDIFENKEGLLLNTEEKAEVQKFVDIIENGISKTSDKTRWVAYHNLSVCYAWLEDAEKAKEAYVKYGEEISVTLDKFRRWNLAVQGKLPKDQRKGLFIGGKDTKKYNNYRNIETFVNYYATGAKKYEKLFFVINRDLNKFVDFYAHNDLLCQLYEIDFPYQFFPLNDFEGSPKSMKGSLTKKDMEPIEINMKFDSDRRIKELETSQITKLEGGGKEKLISRELQPIFNDKSGRYIMISDPDKRGVLAGNSVKKSDLKRISEPLSDATMCRVDNITTKTGFFSDKESNEKVQLKVDLEGNIFYVGSSSYFKANAIFKDILASNGIEVKKTYTNTEFTTAANINKQGVMNKWSWDGNVSTSFASVFSSREQSITATKMLREIEFVDADEHGNPTQIKFNFVMKGSLDVEQKMSVSEWFARSYEQGTTPNGEMTSEGFDIQYDGIWECNFIYDEKGNWTEMKIGPYTAQRTFKY
;
A
#
# COMPACT_ATOMS: atom_id res chain seq x y z
N MET A 1 18.98 -60.76 -40.44
CA MET A 1 18.45 -60.68 -39.06
C MET A 1 19.45 -59.94 -38.18
N LYS A 2 18.98 -58.98 -37.36
CA LYS A 2 19.71 -58.02 -36.47
C LYS A 2 19.59 -56.55 -36.95
N LYS A 3 18.42 -55.95 -36.72
CA LYS A 3 18.22 -54.48 -36.70
C LYS A 3 16.84 -54.13 -36.11
N GLN A 4 16.51 -54.60 -34.90
CA GLN A 4 15.28 -54.18 -34.20
C GLN A 4 15.40 -54.05 -32.67
N LEU A 5 16.61 -54.03 -32.09
CA LEU A 5 16.77 -54.01 -30.62
C LEU A 5 17.30 -52.70 -30.01
N PHE A 6 17.45 -51.63 -30.80
CA PHE A 6 18.03 -50.36 -30.30
C PHE A 6 17.06 -49.17 -30.22
N ILE A 7 15.82 -49.31 -30.69
CA ILE A 7 14.81 -48.24 -30.59
C ILE A 7 13.88 -48.45 -29.37
N GLY A 8 13.90 -49.64 -28.75
CA GLY A 8 13.10 -49.96 -27.56
C GLY A 8 13.71 -49.55 -26.21
N LEU A 9 15.00 -49.19 -26.14
CA LEU A 9 15.67 -48.90 -24.86
C LEU A 9 15.90 -47.40 -24.58
N LEU A 10 15.74 -46.53 -25.59
CA LEU A 10 15.86 -45.07 -25.45
C LEU A 10 14.52 -44.37 -25.18
N ALA A 11 13.40 -45.09 -25.29
CA ALA A 11 12.06 -44.59 -24.93
C ALA A 11 11.66 -44.91 -23.47
N LEU A 12 12.49 -45.63 -22.70
CA LEU A 12 12.21 -46.05 -21.33
C LEU A 12 13.03 -45.29 -20.26
N THR A 13 13.94 -44.39 -20.64
CA THR A 13 14.78 -43.63 -19.70
C THR A 13 14.40 -42.15 -19.54
N THR A 14 13.35 -41.67 -20.21
CA THR A 14 12.74 -40.35 -19.94
C THR A 14 11.51 -40.41 -19.04
N LEU A 15 11.17 -41.59 -18.50
CA LEU A 15 10.23 -41.76 -17.37
C LEU A 15 10.90 -41.48 -16.01
N GLY A 16 11.86 -40.56 -16.00
CA GLY A 16 12.44 -40.00 -14.79
C GLY A 16 11.40 -39.21 -14.02
N LEU A 17 10.71 -39.90 -13.10
CA LEU A 17 10.13 -39.39 -11.87
C LEU A 17 9.54 -37.98 -11.98
N TRP A 18 8.29 -37.89 -12.44
CA TRP A 18 7.43 -36.74 -12.12
C TRP A 18 7.30 -36.66 -10.59
N ALA A 19 8.22 -35.94 -9.95
CA ALA A 19 8.08 -35.52 -8.57
C ALA A 19 6.74 -34.78 -8.46
N GLN A 20 5.92 -35.13 -7.47
CA GLN A 20 4.65 -34.46 -7.19
C GLN A 20 4.88 -32.95 -7.18
N SER A 21 4.39 -32.28 -8.21
CA SER A 21 4.85 -30.96 -8.57
C SER A 21 3.94 -29.91 -7.98
N ILE A 22 4.29 -29.42 -6.79
CA ILE A 22 3.87 -28.08 -6.36
C ILE A 22 4.57 -27.10 -7.30
N LYS A 23 3.78 -26.34 -8.07
CA LYS A 23 4.24 -25.38 -9.06
C LYS A 23 3.44 -24.09 -8.91
N GLY A 24 4.03 -23.00 -9.33
CA GLY A 24 3.44 -21.68 -9.24
C GLY A 24 4.52 -20.61 -9.23
N PRO A 25 4.12 -19.34 -9.24
CA PRO A 25 5.03 -18.20 -9.19
C PRO A 25 5.88 -18.22 -7.92
N ASP A 26 7.09 -17.66 -8.02
CA ASP A 26 7.99 -17.49 -6.87
C ASP A 26 7.66 -16.23 -6.05
N HIS A 27 6.81 -15.36 -6.59
CA HIS A 27 6.44 -14.08 -6.01
C HIS A 27 4.94 -13.83 -6.23
N ILE A 28 4.13 -14.10 -5.21
CA ILE A 28 2.77 -13.56 -5.10
C ILE A 28 2.77 -12.54 -3.97
N SER A 29 2.44 -11.31 -4.33
CA SER A 29 2.33 -10.20 -3.39
C SER A 29 1.04 -10.30 -2.58
N TYR A 30 1.07 -9.96 -1.29
CA TYR A 30 -0.09 -9.82 -0.44
C TYR A 30 0.14 -8.71 0.60
N PHE A 31 -0.94 -8.10 1.06
CA PHE A 31 -0.90 -7.10 2.12
C PHE A 31 -1.12 -7.75 3.48
N GLN A 32 -0.12 -7.68 4.36
CA GLN A 32 -0.16 -8.20 5.71
C GLN A 32 -0.61 -7.11 6.68
N ALA A 33 -1.47 -7.47 7.62
CA ALA A 33 -1.86 -6.65 8.76
C ALA A 33 -1.48 -7.33 10.09
N PRO A 34 -1.26 -6.57 11.17
CA PRO A 34 -0.72 -7.11 12.40
C PRO A 34 -1.71 -7.99 13.16
N THR A 35 -1.35 -9.25 13.43
CA THR A 35 -2.23 -10.14 14.19
C THR A 35 -2.37 -9.74 15.68
N GLU A 36 -1.30 -9.23 16.28
CA GLU A 36 -1.29 -8.71 17.65
C GLU A 36 -1.83 -7.28 17.74
N GLY A 37 -1.95 -6.61 16.59
CA GLY A 37 -2.38 -5.21 16.47
C GLY A 37 -1.24 -4.20 16.58
N VAL A 38 -1.57 -2.91 16.44
CA VAL A 38 -0.60 -1.80 16.42
C VAL A 38 -0.17 -1.45 17.86
N LYS A 39 0.70 -2.29 18.42
CA LYS A 39 1.22 -2.12 19.80
C LYS A 39 2.42 -1.17 19.87
N PHE A 40 3.13 -1.01 18.77
CA PHE A 40 4.41 -0.31 18.66
C PHE A 40 4.42 0.60 17.45
N ALA A 41 5.22 1.67 17.48
CA ALA A 41 5.35 2.61 16.37
C ALA A 41 6.28 2.07 15.26
N SER A 42 7.41 1.48 15.66
CA SER A 42 8.42 0.94 14.75
C SER A 42 9.24 -0.17 15.39
N ALA A 43 10.12 -0.77 14.59
CA ALA A 43 11.20 -1.63 15.03
C ALA A 43 12.56 -0.99 14.73
N ASP A 44 13.43 -0.89 15.74
CA ASP A 44 14.83 -0.57 15.59
C ASP A 44 15.62 -1.86 15.38
N VAL A 45 16.29 -1.96 14.23
CA VAL A 45 16.85 -3.21 13.72
C VAL A 45 18.35 -3.21 13.85
N TYR A 46 18.89 -4.26 14.45
CA TYR A 46 20.30 -4.47 14.67
C TYR A 46 20.74 -5.78 14.01
N LEU A 47 21.87 -5.74 13.30
CA LEU A 47 22.51 -6.93 12.75
C LEU A 47 23.64 -7.34 13.69
N LEU A 48 23.50 -8.47 14.36
CA LEU A 48 24.38 -8.91 15.43
C LEU A 48 25.01 -10.28 15.12
N HIS A 49 26.08 -10.58 15.86
CA HIS A 49 26.68 -11.91 15.91
C HIS A 49 26.34 -12.61 17.23
N ASP A 50 26.06 -13.91 17.17
CA ASP A 50 25.74 -14.73 18.35
C ASP A 50 27.01 -15.20 19.09
N SER A 51 27.59 -14.28 19.87
CA SER A 51 28.83 -14.52 20.62
C SER A 51 28.73 -15.66 21.64
N GLU A 52 27.54 -15.96 22.18
CA GLU A 52 27.32 -17.05 23.14
C GLU A 52 27.34 -18.42 22.44
N LEU A 53 26.74 -18.53 21.26
CA LEU A 53 26.76 -19.77 20.49
C LEU A 53 28.17 -20.09 19.97
N GLN A 54 28.94 -19.07 19.61
CA GLN A 54 30.36 -19.23 19.25
C GLN A 54 31.21 -19.67 20.44
N LYS A 55 31.01 -19.07 21.64
CA LYS A 55 31.68 -19.52 22.87
C LYS A 55 31.33 -20.96 23.21
N ALA A 56 30.07 -21.35 23.11
CA ALA A 56 29.64 -22.74 23.32
C ALA A 56 30.28 -23.71 22.32
N GLN A 57 30.38 -23.33 21.04
CA GLN A 57 31.07 -24.13 20.02
C GLN A 57 32.58 -24.23 20.25
N LEU A 58 33.23 -23.16 20.70
CA LEU A 58 34.65 -23.13 21.07
C LEU A 58 34.95 -24.02 22.28
N GLU A 59 34.09 -24.00 23.30
CA GLU A 59 34.23 -24.89 24.46
C GLU A 59 34.00 -26.37 24.10
N GLU A 60 33.03 -26.66 23.24
CA GLU A 60 32.77 -28.03 22.77
C GLU A 60 33.92 -28.57 21.88
N ALA A 61 34.49 -27.72 21.03
CA ALA A 61 35.67 -28.05 20.23
C ALA A 61 36.93 -28.28 21.09
N LYS A 62 37.12 -27.48 22.16
CA LYS A 62 38.20 -27.67 23.14
C LYS A 62 38.07 -28.99 23.91
N ASN A 63 36.83 -29.45 24.15
CA ASN A 63 36.56 -30.67 24.90
C ASN A 63 36.59 -31.96 24.04
N ASN A 64 36.85 -31.90 22.72
CA ASN A 64 36.83 -33.08 21.85
C ASN A 64 37.87 -33.04 20.68
N PRO A 65 39.19 -33.12 20.97
CA PRO A 65 40.25 -32.84 20.00
C PRO A 65 40.57 -33.95 18.97
N MET A 66 39.94 -35.13 19.04
CA MET A 66 40.24 -36.28 18.15
C MET A 66 39.04 -36.68 17.24
N GLY A 67 38.56 -35.75 16.41
CA GLY A 67 37.64 -36.04 15.30
C GLY A 67 38.32 -35.84 13.95
N PHE A 68 38.85 -36.90 13.35
CA PHE A 68 39.46 -36.86 12.02
C PHE A 68 38.39 -36.65 10.92
N GLY A 69 38.49 -35.52 10.18
CA GLY A 69 37.79 -35.30 8.92
C GLY A 69 37.31 -33.87 8.69
N GLY A 70 38.23 -32.96 8.34
CA GLY A 70 37.93 -31.58 7.92
C GLY A 70 38.22 -30.56 9.01
N SER A 71 39.35 -29.87 8.90
CA SER A 71 39.70 -28.70 9.71
C SER A 71 38.65 -27.61 9.55
N ILE A 72 37.67 -27.57 10.45
CA ILE A 72 36.88 -26.35 10.64
C ILE A 72 37.79 -25.42 11.44
N SER A 73 38.39 -24.44 10.74
CA SER A 73 39.06 -23.31 11.36
C SER A 73 38.00 -22.45 12.08
N ILE A 74 37.71 -22.75 13.35
CA ILE A 74 36.75 -22.01 14.19
C ILE A 74 37.49 -20.90 14.98
N GLY A 75 38.42 -20.19 14.34
CA GLY A 75 39.16 -19.09 14.97
C GLY A 75 39.35 -17.95 13.99
N GLY A 76 38.65 -16.83 14.20
CA GLY A 76 38.80 -15.57 13.45
C GLY A 76 37.52 -15.03 12.79
N SER A 77 36.75 -15.88 12.13
CA SER A 77 35.81 -15.46 11.07
C SER A 77 34.55 -14.69 11.50
N ALA A 78 34.18 -14.69 12.79
CA ALA A 78 32.86 -14.20 13.21
C ALA A 78 32.88 -12.74 13.72
N GLY A 79 33.99 -12.32 14.34
CA GLY A 79 34.28 -10.89 14.57
C GLY A 79 34.59 -10.19 13.24
N GLU A 80 35.32 -10.85 12.35
CA GLU A 80 35.57 -10.39 10.98
C GLU A 80 34.28 -10.27 10.15
N LEU A 81 33.28 -11.14 10.34
CA LEU A 81 31.98 -11.01 9.68
C LEU A 81 31.25 -9.73 10.13
N LEU A 82 31.29 -9.38 11.42
CA LEU A 82 30.70 -8.12 11.90
C LEU A 82 31.50 -6.91 11.42
N ASP A 83 32.83 -6.94 11.50
CA ASP A 83 33.65 -5.84 10.97
C ASP A 83 33.46 -5.70 9.45
N ARG A 84 33.22 -6.79 8.71
CA ARG A 84 32.85 -6.80 7.28
C ARG A 84 31.41 -6.33 7.02
N ILE A 85 30.43 -6.75 7.83
CA ILE A 85 29.04 -6.26 7.79
C ILE A 85 29.03 -4.76 8.06
N THR A 86 29.68 -4.30 9.13
CA THR A 86 29.80 -2.89 9.52
C THR A 86 30.61 -2.09 8.50
N SER A 87 31.65 -2.65 7.88
CA SER A 87 32.41 -2.00 6.80
C SER A 87 31.58 -1.82 5.52
N LEU A 88 30.82 -2.83 5.09
CA LEU A 88 29.98 -2.76 3.88
C LEU A 88 28.70 -1.96 4.08
N LEU A 89 28.18 -2.00 5.30
CA LEU A 89 27.05 -1.19 5.72
C LEU A 89 27.53 0.09 6.42
N SER A 90 28.79 0.51 6.28
CA SER A 90 29.31 1.72 6.96
C SER A 90 28.64 3.01 6.51
N GLY A 91 27.93 2.98 5.37
CA GLY A 91 27.02 4.04 4.93
C GLY A 91 25.53 3.79 5.26
N GLU A 92 25.21 2.67 5.90
CA GLU A 92 23.85 2.18 6.17
C GLU A 92 23.60 1.85 7.66
N ILE A 93 24.62 1.61 8.48
CA ILE A 93 24.53 1.46 9.94
C ILE A 93 24.99 2.77 10.56
N ASP A 94 24.23 3.31 11.51
CA ASP A 94 24.63 4.53 12.22
C ASP A 94 25.75 4.29 13.26
N ASN A 95 26.24 5.36 13.87
CA ASN A 95 27.34 5.28 14.84
C ASN A 95 26.97 4.48 16.12
N ASP A 96 25.69 4.22 16.35
CA ASP A 96 25.17 3.49 17.50
C ASP A 96 24.85 2.00 17.15
N GLY A 97 25.14 1.57 15.91
CA GLY A 97 24.95 0.20 15.45
C GLY A 97 23.56 -0.11 14.90
N LEU A 98 22.69 0.90 14.75
CA LEU A 98 21.35 0.74 14.19
C LEU A 98 21.45 0.55 12.67
N PHE A 99 20.91 -0.55 12.17
CA PHE A 99 20.87 -0.85 10.74
C PHE A 99 19.71 -0.15 10.03
N ASP A 100 18.51 -0.23 10.60
CA ASP A 100 17.31 0.34 9.99
C ASP A 100 16.22 0.56 11.04
N THR A 101 15.26 1.43 10.72
CA THR A 101 14.03 1.59 11.50
C THR A 101 12.83 1.26 10.62
N TRP A 102 12.09 0.22 10.98
CA TRP A 102 10.90 -0.19 10.26
C TRP A 102 9.65 0.40 10.89
N GLY A 103 9.01 1.37 10.23
CA GLY A 103 7.70 1.86 10.63
C GLY A 103 6.63 0.78 10.46
N PHE A 104 5.82 0.55 11.50
CA PHE A 104 4.76 -0.47 11.45
C PHE A 104 3.45 0.02 10.85
N VAL A 105 3.24 1.34 10.81
CA VAL A 105 2.02 1.94 10.27
C VAL A 105 2.42 2.81 9.07
N PRO A 106 2.01 2.42 7.85
CA PRO A 106 2.18 3.23 6.66
C PRO A 106 1.51 4.61 6.81
N PRO A 107 2.00 5.66 6.12
CA PRO A 107 1.52 7.04 6.30
C PRO A 107 0.05 7.27 5.92
N TYR A 108 -0.53 6.36 5.11
CA TYR A 108 -1.93 6.36 4.69
C TYR A 108 -2.85 5.58 5.65
N ILE A 109 -2.32 4.98 6.74
CA ILE A 109 -3.13 4.35 7.78
C ILE A 109 -3.09 5.22 9.04
N ILE A 110 -4.25 5.54 9.59
CA ILE A 110 -4.38 6.18 10.89
C ILE A 110 -4.61 5.08 11.93
N ALA A 111 -3.60 4.83 12.75
CA ALA A 111 -3.68 3.97 13.89
C ALA A 111 -3.11 4.71 15.10
N GLU A 112 -3.86 4.73 16.20
CA GLU A 112 -3.27 5.14 17.48
C GLU A 112 -2.32 4.02 17.91
N ALA A 113 -1.02 4.28 17.84
CA ALA A 113 -0.06 3.39 18.49
C ALA A 113 -0.30 3.50 20.00
N GLU A 114 -0.64 2.40 20.68
CA GLU A 114 -0.82 2.40 22.14
C GLU A 114 0.43 2.92 22.87
N THR A 115 1.60 2.85 22.23
CA THR A 115 2.83 3.47 22.69
C THR A 115 3.68 3.99 21.52
N ASN A 116 4.24 5.21 21.62
CA ASN A 116 5.29 5.75 20.73
C ASN A 116 6.65 5.07 20.96
N LYS A 117 6.65 3.74 21.14
CA LYS A 117 7.82 2.95 21.52
C LYS A 117 8.22 2.04 20.38
N ASN A 118 9.53 1.84 20.26
CA ASN A 118 10.12 1.00 19.23
C ASN A 118 10.43 -0.36 19.85
N VAL A 119 10.12 -1.46 19.16
CA VAL A 119 10.71 -2.75 19.52
C VAL A 119 12.13 -2.82 19.02
N ILE A 120 12.97 -3.59 19.70
CA ILE A 120 14.34 -3.85 19.28
C ILE A 120 14.33 -5.21 18.57
N VAL A 121 14.75 -5.24 17.30
CA VAL A 121 14.89 -6.45 16.50
C VAL A 121 16.37 -6.75 16.30
N GLU A 122 16.82 -7.82 16.92
CA GLU A 122 18.21 -8.29 16.82
C GLU A 122 18.26 -9.50 15.88
N ILE A 123 18.93 -9.34 14.74
CA ILE A 123 19.11 -10.40 13.75
C ILE A 123 20.50 -10.98 13.91
N PHE A 124 20.58 -12.26 14.26
CA PHE A 124 21.83 -12.97 14.48
C PHE A 124 22.16 -13.87 13.29
N PHE A 125 23.33 -13.65 12.70
CA PHE A 125 23.87 -14.54 11.67
C PHE A 125 24.75 -15.61 12.30
N LEU A 126 24.47 -16.87 11.97
CA LEU A 126 25.09 -18.07 12.57
C LEU A 126 25.95 -18.85 11.56
N ASN A 127 26.46 -18.16 10.53
CA ASN A 127 27.16 -18.83 9.43
C ASN A 127 28.53 -19.40 9.87
N GLY A 128 28.73 -20.69 9.60
CA GLY A 128 30.05 -21.30 9.37
C GLY A 128 30.24 -21.59 7.87
N ILE A 129 31.37 -22.20 7.48
CA ILE A 129 31.64 -22.64 6.10
C ILE A 129 30.47 -23.51 5.59
N ASP A 130 29.91 -23.21 4.40
CA ASP A 130 28.83 -23.98 3.78
C ASP A 130 29.20 -25.48 3.70
N PRO A 131 28.48 -26.38 4.42
CA PRO A 131 28.77 -27.81 4.40
C PRO A 131 28.22 -28.53 3.14
N GLY A 132 27.77 -27.79 2.13
CA GLY A 132 27.24 -28.32 0.87
C GLY A 132 28.19 -29.25 0.11
N PRO A 133 27.66 -30.14 -0.76
CA PRO A 133 28.48 -31.08 -1.52
C PRO A 133 29.51 -30.31 -2.35
N SER A 134 30.78 -30.71 -2.27
CA SER A 134 31.95 -30.07 -2.89
C SER A 134 31.63 -29.42 -4.23
N THR A 135 31.76 -28.09 -4.31
CA THR A 135 31.63 -27.28 -5.54
C THR A 135 32.73 -27.57 -6.58
N ALA A 136 33.60 -28.54 -6.31
CA ALA A 136 34.75 -28.94 -7.14
C ALA A 136 34.41 -29.39 -8.58
N ASN A 137 33.13 -29.55 -8.94
CA ASN A 137 32.70 -30.00 -10.28
C ASN A 137 31.68 -29.07 -10.97
N MET A 138 31.48 -27.84 -10.52
CA MET A 138 30.59 -26.91 -11.22
C MET A 138 31.31 -26.19 -12.37
N SER A 139 30.73 -26.25 -13.57
CA SER A 139 31.14 -25.43 -14.71
C SER A 139 31.04 -23.94 -14.38
N ALA A 140 31.92 -23.12 -14.99
CA ALA A 140 31.96 -21.68 -14.77
C ALA A 140 30.55 -21.05 -14.92
N PRO A 141 30.16 -20.12 -14.02
CA PRO A 141 28.84 -19.51 -14.06
C PRO A 141 28.64 -18.74 -15.38
N GLN A 142 27.59 -19.10 -16.12
CA GLN A 142 27.20 -18.42 -17.37
C GLN A 142 25.99 -17.51 -17.11
N ALA A 143 26.04 -16.28 -17.63
CA ALA A 143 24.91 -15.37 -17.64
C ALA A 143 23.83 -15.85 -18.63
N ASP A 144 22.56 -15.56 -18.33
CA ASP A 144 21.45 -15.75 -19.24
C ASP A 144 21.47 -14.71 -20.39
N LYS A 145 20.52 -14.83 -21.32
CA LYS A 145 20.41 -13.94 -22.50
C LYS A 145 20.26 -12.45 -22.14
N ASN A 146 19.85 -12.15 -20.92
CA ASN A 146 19.63 -10.79 -20.42
C ASN A 146 20.79 -10.32 -19.51
N GLY A 147 21.88 -11.08 -19.44
CA GLY A 147 23.06 -10.74 -18.65
C GLY A 147 22.95 -11.06 -17.16
N PHE A 148 22.00 -11.91 -16.74
CA PHE A 148 21.83 -12.29 -15.34
C PHE A 148 22.45 -13.66 -15.02
N TYR A 149 23.18 -13.73 -13.92
CA TYR A 149 23.70 -14.95 -13.32
C TYR A 149 22.72 -15.50 -12.28
N ASN A 150 22.65 -16.83 -12.20
CA ASN A 150 21.97 -17.52 -11.10
C ASN A 150 22.95 -17.71 -9.94
N VAL A 151 22.85 -16.87 -8.91
CA VAL A 151 23.73 -16.86 -7.75
C VAL A 151 23.11 -17.70 -6.63
N PRO A 152 23.73 -18.84 -6.23
CA PRO A 152 23.29 -19.58 -5.07
C PRO A 152 23.58 -18.78 -3.79
N TYR A 153 22.79 -18.94 -2.74
CA TYR A 153 23.04 -18.32 -1.43
C TYR A 153 22.82 -19.32 -0.29
N TYR A 154 23.51 -19.10 0.82
CA TYR A 154 23.39 -19.85 2.08
C TYR A 154 23.53 -18.89 3.25
N ILE A 155 22.54 -18.86 4.14
CA ILE A 155 22.61 -18.08 5.37
C ILE A 155 21.84 -18.76 6.50
N ASN A 156 22.44 -18.85 7.68
CA ASN A 156 21.82 -19.32 8.90
C ASN A 156 21.48 -18.11 9.78
N CYS A 157 20.22 -17.99 10.16
CA CYS A 157 19.72 -16.80 10.84
C CYS A 157 18.78 -17.19 11.99
N ARG A 158 18.90 -16.47 13.11
CA ARG A 158 17.87 -16.39 14.14
C ARG A 158 17.62 -14.93 14.48
N PHE A 159 16.49 -14.61 15.08
CA PHE A 159 16.25 -13.26 15.53
C PHE A 159 15.49 -13.22 16.86
N THR A 160 15.72 -12.13 17.58
CA THR A 160 15.01 -11.80 18.82
C THR A 160 14.33 -10.45 18.65
N VAL A 161 13.11 -10.34 19.17
CA VAL A 161 12.37 -9.08 19.29
C VAL A 161 12.16 -8.82 20.77
N SER A 162 12.57 -7.66 21.25
CA SER A 162 12.38 -7.23 22.63
C SER A 162 11.68 -5.88 22.71
N THR A 163 10.97 -5.64 23.81
CA THR A 163 10.41 -4.32 24.12
C THR A 163 11.53 -3.36 24.53
N PRO A 164 11.29 -2.03 24.57
CA PRO A 164 12.29 -1.08 25.10
C PRO A 164 12.74 -1.37 26.55
N LYS A 165 11.98 -2.17 27.30
CA LYS A 165 12.33 -2.58 28.66
C LYS A 165 13.23 -3.82 28.71
N GLY A 166 13.56 -4.42 27.56
CA GLY A 166 14.36 -5.63 27.44
C GLY A 166 13.57 -6.94 27.57
N GLU A 167 12.23 -6.88 27.61
CA GLU A 167 11.40 -8.09 27.64
C GLU A 167 11.34 -8.72 26.25
N ILE A 168 11.78 -9.96 26.12
CA ILE A 168 11.73 -10.71 24.85
C ILE A 168 10.27 -11.08 24.54
N VAL A 169 9.75 -10.57 23.43
CA VAL A 169 8.39 -10.83 22.95
C VAL A 169 8.34 -11.85 21.81
N LEU A 170 9.47 -12.04 21.11
CA LEU A 170 9.61 -13.08 20.09
C LEU A 170 11.07 -13.52 20.00
N ASN A 171 11.31 -14.82 19.92
CA ASN A 171 12.62 -15.38 19.62
C ASN A 171 12.43 -16.57 18.69
N LYS A 172 13.00 -16.52 17.49
CA LYS A 172 12.80 -17.54 16.46
C LYS A 172 14.11 -17.86 15.76
N ASP A 173 14.44 -19.15 15.75
CA ASP A 173 15.51 -19.71 14.92
C ASP A 173 14.92 -20.00 13.52
N LEU A 174 15.34 -19.22 12.51
CA LEU A 174 14.93 -19.46 11.13
C LEU A 174 15.71 -20.62 10.50
N GLY A 175 16.82 -21.01 11.12
CA GLY A 175 17.76 -22.00 10.61
C GLY A 175 18.41 -21.56 9.29
N VAL A 176 18.80 -22.55 8.50
CA VAL A 176 19.46 -22.33 7.20
C VAL A 176 18.45 -21.94 6.13
N LEU A 177 18.57 -20.72 5.63
CA LEU A 177 17.94 -20.21 4.41
C LEU A 177 18.92 -20.40 3.24
N LYS A 178 18.48 -21.08 2.18
CA LYS A 178 19.31 -21.32 0.99
C LYS A 178 18.47 -21.39 -0.28
N GLY A 179 19.06 -20.95 -1.39
CA GLY A 179 18.39 -20.93 -2.68
C GLY A 179 19.26 -20.36 -3.79
N THR A 180 18.62 -19.84 -4.83
CA THR A 180 19.29 -19.18 -5.96
C THR A 180 18.51 -17.92 -6.33
N ARG A 181 19.22 -16.82 -6.59
CA ARG A 181 18.64 -15.54 -7.03
C ARG A 181 19.35 -15.06 -8.29
N LYS A 182 18.63 -14.32 -9.12
CA LYS A 182 19.25 -13.68 -10.29
C LYS A 182 19.99 -12.42 -9.87
N SER A 183 21.23 -12.27 -10.31
CA SER A 183 22.02 -11.04 -10.16
C SER A 183 22.74 -10.69 -11.45
N LYS A 184 23.03 -9.41 -11.68
CA LYS A 184 23.92 -8.99 -12.76
C LYS A 184 25.40 -9.24 -12.42
N ASN A 185 25.70 -9.47 -11.15
CA ASN A 185 27.03 -9.81 -10.69
C ASN A 185 27.22 -11.34 -10.69
N PRO A 186 28.39 -11.84 -11.11
CA PRO A 186 28.67 -13.27 -11.11
C PRO A 186 28.79 -13.81 -9.67
N PRO A 187 28.43 -15.08 -9.42
CA PRO A 187 28.76 -15.74 -8.16
C PRO A 187 30.28 -15.89 -8.01
N PRO A 188 30.80 -16.02 -6.78
CA PRO A 188 32.23 -16.24 -6.55
C PRO A 188 32.72 -17.49 -7.30
N ALA A 189 33.96 -17.44 -7.81
CA ALA A 189 34.56 -18.58 -8.48
C ALA A 189 34.72 -19.75 -7.49
N PRO A 190 34.45 -21.01 -7.89
CA PRO A 190 34.66 -22.15 -7.02
C PRO A 190 36.15 -22.21 -6.61
N PRO A 191 36.47 -22.45 -5.33
CA PRO A 191 37.85 -22.45 -4.86
C PRO A 191 38.64 -23.55 -5.58
N GLN A 192 39.66 -23.15 -6.34
CA GLN A 192 40.62 -24.10 -6.90
C GLN A 192 41.58 -24.55 -5.81
N GLY A 193 41.39 -25.76 -5.31
CA GLY A 193 42.36 -26.42 -4.44
C GLY A 193 42.39 -25.88 -3.00
N GLY A 194 41.36 -26.19 -2.20
CA GLY A 194 41.47 -26.37 -0.73
C GLY A 194 41.86 -25.19 0.15
N MET A 195 42.27 -24.04 -0.39
CA MET A 195 42.47 -22.80 0.37
C MET A 195 41.43 -21.77 -0.06
N VAL A 196 40.63 -21.33 0.90
CA VAL A 196 39.78 -20.16 0.73
C VAL A 196 40.66 -18.93 0.92
N SER A 197 41.12 -18.32 -0.18
CA SER A 197 41.62 -16.95 -0.12
C SER A 197 40.40 -16.03 -0.12
N TYR A 198 40.00 -15.57 1.06
CA TYR A 198 39.09 -14.43 1.15
C TYR A 198 39.87 -13.20 0.68
N SER A 199 39.36 -12.48 -0.32
CA SER A 199 39.82 -11.11 -0.55
C SER A 199 39.25 -10.27 0.58
N ASP A 200 40.12 -9.62 1.36
CA ASP A 200 39.80 -8.95 2.63
C ASP A 200 38.85 -7.74 2.51
N GLU A 201 38.31 -7.41 1.33
CA GLU A 201 37.70 -6.08 1.08
C GLU A 201 36.20 -6.06 0.72
N GLU A 202 35.53 -7.18 0.35
CA GLU A 202 34.06 -7.17 0.12
C GLU A 202 33.35 -8.52 0.42
N PHE A 203 32.04 -8.50 0.67
CA PHE A 203 31.18 -9.70 0.61
C PHE A 203 30.97 -10.11 -0.84
N ASP A 204 30.98 -11.42 -1.10
CA ASP A 204 30.56 -11.91 -2.40
C ASP A 204 29.06 -11.70 -2.61
N GLU A 205 28.61 -11.79 -3.87
CA GLU A 205 27.21 -11.56 -4.23
C GLU A 205 26.25 -12.57 -3.55
N SER A 206 26.73 -13.78 -3.23
CA SER A 206 25.95 -14.82 -2.55
C SER A 206 25.67 -14.44 -1.10
N GLU A 207 26.66 -13.91 -0.39
CA GLU A 207 26.56 -13.41 0.98
C GLU A 207 25.60 -12.20 1.05
N LYS A 208 25.74 -11.24 0.12
CA LYS A 208 24.85 -10.07 0.01
C LYS A 208 23.39 -10.48 -0.18
N ILE A 209 23.13 -11.41 -1.11
CA ILE A 209 21.79 -11.99 -1.35
C ILE A 209 21.27 -12.72 -0.11
N GLY A 210 22.12 -13.50 0.56
CA GLY A 210 21.77 -14.21 1.79
C GLY A 210 21.28 -13.27 2.88
N ILE A 211 22.06 -12.22 3.19
CA ILE A 211 21.70 -11.20 4.19
C ILE A 211 20.35 -10.55 3.84
N ASN A 212 20.16 -10.15 2.58
CA ASN A 212 18.89 -9.57 2.12
C ASN A 212 17.70 -10.52 2.34
N VAL A 213 17.85 -11.80 2.00
CA VAL A 213 16.80 -12.82 2.20
C VAL A 213 16.48 -13.00 3.68
N ALA A 214 17.49 -13.04 4.55
CA ALA A 214 17.30 -13.19 5.98
C ALA A 214 16.60 -11.96 6.59
N VAL A 215 17.06 -10.75 6.28
CA VAL A 215 16.45 -9.50 6.75
C VAL A 215 14.99 -9.41 6.31
N ASN A 216 14.69 -9.70 5.04
CA ASN A 216 13.32 -9.68 4.53
C ASN A 216 12.42 -10.75 5.16
N GLN A 217 12.96 -11.94 5.46
CA GLN A 217 12.20 -12.96 6.17
C GLN A 217 11.91 -12.53 7.61
N VAL A 218 12.89 -11.99 8.35
CA VAL A 218 12.66 -11.45 9.71
C VAL A 218 11.63 -10.34 9.66
N ARG A 219 11.77 -9.39 8.73
CA ARG A 219 10.83 -8.29 8.55
C ARG A 219 9.41 -8.79 8.34
N LYS A 220 9.20 -9.77 7.46
CA LYS A 220 7.90 -10.40 7.22
C LYS A 220 7.30 -11.03 8.49
N GLU A 221 8.11 -11.70 9.31
CA GLU A 221 7.67 -12.31 10.58
C GLU A 221 7.30 -11.25 11.63
N VAL A 222 8.10 -10.19 11.76
CA VAL A 222 7.84 -9.11 12.72
C VAL A 222 6.58 -8.33 12.34
N PHE A 223 6.42 -8.00 11.05
CA PHE A 223 5.23 -7.29 10.56
C PHE A 223 3.97 -8.14 10.68
N ALA A 224 4.04 -9.45 10.43
CA ALA A 224 2.90 -10.34 10.62
C ALA A 224 2.28 -10.27 12.04
N LEU A 225 3.08 -9.90 13.04
CA LEU A 225 2.59 -9.64 14.39
C LEU A 225 2.21 -8.18 14.61
N TYR A 226 3.07 -7.23 14.23
CA TYR A 226 3.02 -5.85 14.75
C TYR A 226 2.86 -4.74 13.72
N GLY A 227 3.02 -5.00 12.42
CA GLY A 227 2.93 -3.97 11.38
C GLY A 227 2.08 -4.30 10.15
N PHE A 228 1.73 -3.26 9.42
CA PHE A 228 1.15 -3.36 8.09
C PHE A 228 2.26 -3.31 7.04
N GLY A 229 2.16 -4.14 6.00
CA GLY A 229 3.14 -4.10 4.93
C GLY A 229 2.81 -5.04 3.79
N GLN A 230 3.38 -4.75 2.62
CA GLN A 230 3.26 -5.61 1.46
C GLN A 230 4.46 -6.55 1.37
N PHE A 231 4.17 -7.84 1.19
CA PHE A 231 5.19 -8.89 1.14
C PHE A 231 4.92 -9.84 -0.01
N ASP A 232 5.99 -10.49 -0.47
CA ASP A 232 5.88 -11.61 -1.40
C ASP A 232 5.95 -12.95 -0.65
N ALA A 233 5.26 -13.93 -1.19
CA ALA A 233 5.46 -15.33 -0.86
C ALA A 233 5.43 -16.18 -2.14
N PRO A 234 6.21 -17.28 -2.21
CA PRO A 234 6.11 -18.23 -3.31
C PRO A 234 4.89 -19.13 -3.08
N ILE A 235 3.72 -18.58 -3.37
CA ILE A 235 2.44 -19.27 -3.26
C ILE A 235 2.28 -20.19 -4.47
N LYS A 236 2.39 -21.50 -4.21
CA LYS A 236 2.35 -22.54 -5.23
C LYS A 236 1.26 -23.55 -4.91
N LEU A 237 0.68 -24.18 -5.92
CA LEU A 237 -0.32 -25.23 -5.75
C LEU A 237 0.16 -26.54 -6.37
N GLY A 238 -0.22 -27.67 -5.76
CA GLY A 238 0.20 -28.99 -6.18
C GLY A 238 -0.93 -29.83 -6.76
N VAL A 239 -0.58 -30.69 -7.72
CA VAL A 239 -1.53 -31.62 -8.33
C VAL A 239 -1.80 -32.80 -7.40
N ILE A 240 -3.08 -33.01 -7.06
CA ILE A 240 -3.56 -34.18 -6.32
C ILE A 240 -4.02 -35.21 -7.35
N LYS A 241 -3.25 -36.29 -7.52
CA LYS A 241 -3.44 -37.26 -8.62
C LYS A 241 -4.85 -37.89 -8.61
N GLU A 242 -5.38 -38.13 -7.41
CA GLU A 242 -6.65 -38.80 -7.16
C GLU A 242 -7.86 -37.87 -7.37
N ILE A 243 -7.68 -36.54 -7.35
CA ILE A 243 -8.74 -35.54 -7.52
C ILE A 243 -8.52 -34.81 -8.84
N LYS A 244 -9.00 -35.40 -9.94
CA LYS A 244 -8.69 -34.91 -11.30
C LYS A 244 -9.25 -33.52 -11.58
N GLU A 245 -10.40 -33.16 -11.02
CA GLU A 245 -10.98 -31.82 -11.19
C GLU A 245 -10.03 -30.72 -10.67
N SER A 246 -9.38 -30.95 -9.52
CA SER A 246 -8.46 -29.99 -8.92
C SER A 246 -7.34 -29.56 -9.88
N LYS A 247 -6.80 -30.50 -10.68
CA LYS A 247 -5.72 -30.21 -11.62
C LYS A 247 -6.10 -29.13 -12.64
N LYS A 248 -7.37 -29.08 -13.07
CA LYS A 248 -7.84 -28.11 -14.07
C LYS A 248 -7.99 -26.70 -13.49
N LEU A 249 -8.27 -26.60 -12.19
CA LEU A 249 -8.50 -25.35 -11.49
C LEU A 249 -7.22 -24.69 -10.99
N ILE A 250 -6.13 -25.45 -10.78
CA ILE A 250 -4.84 -24.89 -10.32
C ILE A 250 -4.38 -23.67 -11.15
N PRO A 251 -4.37 -23.69 -12.50
CA PRO A 251 -3.98 -22.51 -13.27
C PRO A 251 -4.89 -21.31 -13.02
N VAL A 252 -6.20 -21.52 -12.88
CA VAL A 252 -7.18 -20.47 -12.59
C VAL A 252 -6.93 -19.87 -11.21
N MET A 253 -6.68 -20.68 -10.19
CA MET A 253 -6.41 -20.20 -8.84
C MET A 253 -5.10 -19.41 -8.77
N LEU A 254 -4.04 -19.89 -9.43
CA LEU A 254 -2.76 -19.18 -9.47
C LEU A 254 -2.89 -17.86 -10.22
N ASP A 255 -3.67 -17.82 -11.31
CA ASP A 255 -3.97 -16.59 -12.05
C ASP A 255 -4.73 -15.59 -11.17
N ILE A 256 -5.75 -16.03 -10.42
CA ILE A 256 -6.44 -15.19 -9.42
C ILE A 256 -5.45 -14.65 -8.39
N PHE A 257 -4.57 -15.48 -7.82
CA PHE A 257 -3.66 -15.00 -6.78
C PHE A 257 -2.61 -14.00 -7.30
N GLU A 258 -2.10 -14.23 -8.51
CA GLU A 258 -1.09 -13.39 -9.17
C GLU A 258 -1.69 -12.08 -9.68
N ASN A 259 -2.88 -12.14 -10.27
CA ASN A 259 -3.54 -11.04 -10.97
C ASN A 259 -4.77 -10.50 -10.25
N LYS A 260 -4.94 -10.79 -8.95
CA LYS A 260 -6.06 -10.28 -8.16
C LYS A 260 -6.21 -8.78 -8.34
N GLU A 261 -7.45 -8.36 -8.42
CA GLU A 261 -7.77 -6.96 -8.59
C GLU A 261 -7.37 -6.17 -7.33
N GLY A 262 -7.66 -6.71 -6.15
CA GLY A 262 -7.45 -6.02 -4.89
C GLY A 262 -6.13 -6.32 -4.16
N LEU A 263 -6.01 -5.72 -2.97
CA LEU A 263 -5.11 -6.21 -1.91
C LEU A 263 -5.63 -7.53 -1.33
N LEU A 264 -6.95 -7.68 -1.27
CA LEU A 264 -7.68 -8.91 -0.95
C LEU A 264 -8.38 -9.46 -2.18
N LEU A 265 -8.81 -10.71 -2.09
CA LEU A 265 -9.71 -11.29 -3.07
C LEU A 265 -11.10 -10.65 -2.97
N ASN A 266 -11.66 -10.27 -4.11
CA ASN A 266 -13.04 -9.80 -4.21
C ASN A 266 -14.04 -10.98 -4.05
N THR A 267 -15.34 -10.69 -4.00
CA THR A 267 -16.38 -11.71 -3.80
C THR A 267 -16.38 -12.80 -4.88
N GLU A 268 -16.15 -12.43 -6.15
CA GLU A 268 -16.14 -13.36 -7.28
C GLU A 268 -14.89 -14.26 -7.26
N GLU A 269 -13.73 -13.68 -7.00
CA GLU A 269 -12.46 -14.37 -6.81
C GLU A 269 -12.54 -15.36 -5.63
N LYS A 270 -13.11 -14.94 -4.48
CA LYS A 270 -13.34 -15.82 -3.32
C LYS A 270 -14.27 -16.99 -3.67
N ALA A 271 -15.31 -16.77 -4.46
CA ALA A 271 -16.21 -17.84 -4.87
C ALA A 271 -15.51 -18.90 -5.72
N GLU A 272 -14.61 -18.51 -6.63
CA GLU A 272 -13.79 -19.45 -7.41
C GLU A 272 -12.80 -20.23 -6.54
N VAL A 273 -12.16 -19.57 -5.56
CA VAL A 273 -11.28 -20.24 -4.59
C VAL A 273 -12.06 -21.23 -3.71
N GLN A 274 -13.27 -20.88 -3.29
CA GLN A 274 -14.13 -21.76 -2.50
C GLN A 274 -14.50 -23.03 -3.29
N LYS A 275 -14.85 -22.92 -4.58
CA LYS A 275 -15.11 -24.10 -5.44
C LYS A 275 -13.93 -25.06 -5.47
N PHE A 276 -12.70 -24.53 -5.53
CA PHE A 276 -11.49 -25.35 -5.52
C PHE A 276 -11.28 -26.04 -4.17
N VAL A 277 -11.53 -25.33 -3.06
CA VAL A 277 -11.48 -25.88 -1.70
C VAL A 277 -12.48 -27.02 -1.54
N ASP A 278 -13.74 -26.82 -1.93
CA ASP A 278 -14.81 -27.82 -1.79
C ASP A 278 -14.47 -29.12 -2.53
N ILE A 279 -13.87 -29.02 -3.71
CA ILE A 279 -13.41 -30.18 -4.49
C ILE A 279 -12.33 -30.96 -3.75
N ILE A 280 -11.40 -30.27 -3.08
CA ILE A 280 -10.33 -30.91 -2.34
C ILE A 280 -10.87 -31.54 -1.05
N GLU A 281 -11.68 -30.83 -0.27
CA GLU A 281 -12.28 -31.34 0.97
C GLU A 281 -13.10 -32.62 0.71
N ASN A 282 -13.99 -32.59 -0.29
CA ASN A 282 -14.82 -33.74 -0.64
C ASN A 282 -14.01 -34.92 -1.21
N GLY A 283 -12.81 -34.66 -1.72
CA GLY A 283 -11.92 -35.66 -2.31
C GLY A 283 -10.82 -36.17 -1.37
N ILE A 284 -10.60 -35.53 -0.22
CA ILE A 284 -9.38 -35.77 0.59
C ILE A 284 -9.30 -37.19 1.13
N SER A 285 -10.45 -37.80 1.47
CA SER A 285 -10.56 -39.19 1.93
C SER A 285 -10.12 -40.21 0.87
N LYS A 286 -10.09 -39.81 -0.40
CA LYS A 286 -9.66 -40.65 -1.55
C LYS A 286 -8.17 -40.51 -1.85
N THR A 287 -7.45 -39.61 -1.17
CA THR A 287 -6.03 -39.36 -1.40
C THR A 287 -5.14 -40.39 -0.70
N SER A 288 -4.06 -40.79 -1.37
CA SER A 288 -3.05 -41.65 -0.76
C SER A 288 -2.16 -40.86 0.20
N ASP A 289 -1.52 -41.51 1.16
CA ASP A 289 -0.54 -40.86 2.06
C ASP A 289 0.57 -40.11 1.27
N LYS A 290 0.83 -40.57 0.03
CA LYS A 290 1.80 -39.91 -0.85
C LYS A 290 1.32 -38.54 -1.34
N THR A 291 0.02 -38.31 -1.53
CA THR A 291 -0.56 -37.05 -2.06
C THR A 291 -1.35 -36.26 -1.03
N ARG A 292 -1.71 -36.83 0.12
CA ARG A 292 -2.53 -36.17 1.15
C ARG A 292 -1.89 -34.88 1.67
N TRP A 293 -0.57 -34.87 1.88
CA TRP A 293 0.18 -33.66 2.24
C TRP A 293 0.01 -32.52 1.20
N VAL A 294 -0.16 -32.83 -0.09
CA VAL A 294 -0.40 -31.83 -1.15
C VAL A 294 -1.81 -31.25 -1.04
N ALA A 295 -2.79 -32.08 -0.66
CA ALA A 295 -4.14 -31.62 -0.40
C ALA A 295 -4.18 -30.62 0.76
N TYR A 296 -3.53 -30.95 1.88
CA TYR A 296 -3.42 -30.05 3.03
C TYR A 296 -2.60 -28.78 2.73
N HIS A 297 -1.53 -28.88 1.95
CA HIS A 297 -0.82 -27.70 1.42
C HIS A 297 -1.77 -26.78 0.66
N ASN A 298 -2.48 -27.29 -0.34
CA ASN A 298 -3.41 -26.49 -1.15
C ASN A 298 -4.51 -25.87 -0.28
N LEU A 299 -5.13 -26.65 0.61
CA LEU A 299 -6.17 -26.17 1.53
C LEU A 299 -5.65 -25.05 2.42
N SER A 300 -4.47 -25.22 3.03
CA SER A 300 -3.90 -24.20 3.93
C SER A 300 -3.69 -22.84 3.25
N VAL A 301 -3.22 -22.86 2.00
CA VAL A 301 -3.04 -21.65 1.17
C VAL A 301 -4.39 -21.05 0.77
N CYS A 302 -5.32 -21.87 0.29
CA CYS A 302 -6.62 -21.39 -0.18
C CYS A 302 -7.48 -20.84 0.96
N TYR A 303 -7.50 -21.48 2.14
CA TYR A 303 -8.19 -20.93 3.31
C TYR A 303 -7.59 -19.63 3.80
N ALA A 304 -6.27 -19.48 3.73
CA ALA A 304 -5.64 -18.20 4.06
C ALA A 304 -6.14 -17.09 3.14
N TRP A 305 -6.23 -17.34 1.82
CA TRP A 305 -6.80 -16.41 0.84
C TRP A 305 -8.31 -16.16 1.00
N LEU A 306 -9.05 -17.15 1.51
CA LEU A 306 -10.46 -17.00 1.90
C LEU A 306 -10.65 -16.32 3.25
N GLU A 307 -9.54 -15.93 3.92
CA GLU A 307 -9.52 -15.29 5.23
C GLU A 307 -10.12 -16.15 6.35
N ASP A 308 -10.11 -17.48 6.19
CA ASP A 308 -10.49 -18.46 7.21
C ASP A 308 -9.26 -18.90 8.02
N ALA A 309 -8.95 -18.11 9.05
CA ALA A 309 -7.76 -18.30 9.88
C ALA A 309 -7.72 -19.66 10.60
N GLU A 310 -8.86 -20.19 11.02
CA GLU A 310 -8.91 -21.45 11.77
C GLU A 310 -8.62 -22.62 10.84
N LYS A 311 -9.33 -22.71 9.72
CA LYS A 311 -9.12 -23.79 8.75
C LYS A 311 -7.76 -23.73 8.08
N ALA A 312 -7.25 -22.53 7.82
CA ALA A 312 -5.91 -22.35 7.26
C ALA A 312 -4.84 -22.96 8.18
N LYS A 313 -4.90 -22.64 9.49
CA LYS A 313 -3.99 -23.18 10.51
C LYS A 313 -4.18 -24.68 10.70
N GLU A 314 -5.43 -25.16 10.76
CA GLU A 314 -5.72 -26.60 10.91
C GLU A 314 -5.14 -27.40 9.74
N ALA A 315 -5.35 -26.96 8.50
CA ALA A 315 -4.79 -27.60 7.32
C ALA A 315 -3.25 -27.54 7.31
N TYR A 316 -2.64 -26.45 7.80
CA TYR A 316 -1.18 -26.34 7.91
C TYR A 316 -0.60 -27.34 8.92
N VAL A 317 -1.25 -27.50 10.09
CA VAL A 317 -0.86 -28.50 11.10
C VAL A 317 -0.93 -29.90 10.51
N LYS A 318 -2.05 -30.25 9.86
CA LYS A 318 -2.23 -31.55 9.17
C LYS A 318 -1.19 -31.78 8.06
N TYR A 319 -0.81 -30.72 7.34
CA TYR A 319 0.30 -30.80 6.39
C TYR A 319 1.61 -31.17 7.11
N GLY A 320 1.95 -30.48 8.21
CA GLY A 320 3.13 -30.77 9.02
C GLY A 320 3.19 -32.21 9.53
N GLU A 321 2.06 -32.77 9.98
CA GLU A 321 1.94 -34.16 10.43
C GLU A 321 2.30 -35.16 9.32
N GLU A 322 1.76 -34.95 8.10
CA GLU A 322 2.01 -35.79 6.93
C GLU A 322 3.47 -35.71 6.43
N ILE A 323 4.21 -34.66 6.78
CA ILE A 323 5.65 -34.52 6.47
C ILE A 323 6.56 -34.55 7.70
N SER A 324 6.07 -35.05 8.83
CA SER A 324 6.78 -35.09 10.12
C SER A 324 8.18 -35.70 10.03
N VAL A 325 8.35 -36.77 9.24
CA VAL A 325 9.66 -37.40 8.99
C VAL A 325 10.64 -36.42 8.30
N THR A 326 10.17 -35.64 7.33
CA THR A 326 10.98 -34.62 6.67
C THR A 326 11.32 -33.50 7.66
N LEU A 327 10.37 -33.03 8.47
CA LEU A 327 10.59 -32.00 9.48
C LEU A 327 11.62 -32.45 10.54
N ASP A 328 11.53 -33.68 11.04
CA ASP A 328 12.50 -34.22 12.01
C ASP A 328 13.91 -34.32 11.44
N LYS A 329 14.06 -34.75 10.18
CA LYS A 329 15.37 -34.75 9.50
C LYS A 329 15.99 -33.36 9.46
N PHE A 330 15.22 -32.33 9.12
CA PHE A 330 15.70 -30.95 9.08
C PHE A 330 16.02 -30.41 10.48
N ARG A 331 15.19 -30.71 11.48
CA ARG A 331 15.46 -30.36 12.89
C ARG A 331 16.78 -30.97 13.37
N ARG A 332 17.00 -32.26 13.12
CA ARG A 332 18.25 -32.96 13.47
C ARG A 332 19.43 -32.40 12.69
N TRP A 333 19.26 -32.07 11.42
CA TRP A 333 20.30 -31.45 10.61
C TRP A 333 20.71 -30.08 11.15
N ASN A 334 19.76 -29.23 11.53
CA ASN A 334 20.06 -27.93 12.14
C ASN A 334 20.83 -28.11 13.46
N LEU A 335 20.41 -29.06 14.31
CA LEU A 335 21.17 -29.40 15.53
C LEU A 335 22.57 -29.94 15.22
N ALA A 336 22.74 -30.70 14.12
CA ALA A 336 24.04 -31.22 13.71
C ALA A 336 24.97 -30.09 13.24
N VAL A 337 24.46 -29.15 12.44
CA VAL A 337 25.19 -27.95 11.98
C VAL A 337 25.58 -27.07 13.18
N GLN A 338 24.73 -26.99 14.20
CA GLN A 338 25.03 -26.25 15.43
C GLN A 338 26.00 -26.98 16.38
N GLY A 339 26.45 -28.21 16.06
CA GLY A 339 27.28 -29.04 16.95
C GLY A 339 26.49 -29.80 18.03
N LYS A 340 25.22 -29.46 18.25
CA LYS A 340 24.37 -29.93 19.36
C LYS A 340 23.76 -31.33 19.17
N LEU A 341 23.84 -31.93 17.99
CA LEU A 341 23.30 -33.28 17.77
C LEU A 341 24.29 -34.37 18.23
N PRO A 342 23.90 -35.34 19.09
CA PRO A 342 24.76 -36.46 19.49
C PRO A 342 25.33 -37.25 18.29
N LYS A 343 26.57 -37.74 18.39
CA LYS A 343 27.29 -38.39 17.27
C LYS A 343 26.61 -39.67 16.76
N ASP A 344 26.03 -40.45 17.66
CA ASP A 344 25.21 -41.64 17.36
C ASP A 344 23.96 -41.29 16.54
N GLN A 345 23.38 -40.11 16.76
CA GLN A 345 22.22 -39.59 16.02
C GLN A 345 22.59 -38.92 14.69
N ARG A 346 23.88 -38.67 14.41
CA ARG A 346 24.33 -38.14 13.10
C ARG A 346 24.45 -39.23 12.03
N LYS A 347 24.63 -40.50 12.45
CA LYS A 347 24.87 -41.61 11.53
C LYS A 347 23.64 -41.87 10.66
N GLY A 348 23.78 -41.74 9.34
CA GLY A 348 22.69 -41.93 8.37
C GLY A 348 21.75 -40.73 8.19
N LEU A 349 22.04 -39.57 8.80
CA LEU A 349 21.29 -38.34 8.59
C LEU A 349 21.58 -37.80 7.18
N PHE A 350 20.67 -38.07 6.24
CA PHE A 350 20.75 -37.59 4.86
C PHE A 350 19.49 -36.82 4.49
N ILE A 351 19.68 -35.58 4.02
CA ILE A 351 18.63 -34.74 3.45
C ILE A 351 18.70 -34.86 1.92
N GLY A 352 17.79 -35.63 1.34
CA GLY A 352 17.67 -35.74 -0.11
C GLY A 352 16.94 -34.54 -0.72
N GLY A 353 17.09 -34.33 -2.04
CA GLY A 353 16.44 -33.21 -2.73
C GLY A 353 14.91 -33.19 -2.66
N LYS A 354 14.25 -34.36 -2.47
CA LYS A 354 12.79 -34.44 -2.24
C LYS A 354 12.40 -33.89 -0.87
N ASP A 355 13.18 -34.23 0.16
CA ASP A 355 12.98 -33.73 1.53
C ASP A 355 13.16 -32.20 1.55
N THR A 356 14.19 -31.68 0.88
CA THR A 356 14.42 -30.23 0.75
C THR A 356 13.25 -29.52 0.07
N LYS A 357 12.73 -30.05 -1.03
CA LYS A 357 11.58 -29.43 -1.72
C LYS A 357 10.32 -29.40 -0.85
N LYS A 358 10.01 -30.50 -0.15
CA LYS A 358 8.87 -30.56 0.78
C LYS A 358 9.03 -29.57 1.93
N TYR A 359 10.19 -29.56 2.58
CA TYR A 359 10.51 -28.64 3.67
C TYR A 359 10.38 -27.18 3.24
N ASN A 360 10.97 -26.82 2.10
CA ASN A 360 10.88 -25.45 1.59
C ASN A 360 9.44 -25.05 1.28
N ASN A 361 8.65 -25.91 0.62
CA ASN A 361 7.24 -25.60 0.35
C ASN A 361 6.43 -25.38 1.64
N TYR A 362 6.69 -26.17 2.68
CA TYR A 362 6.06 -26.02 4.00
C TYR A 362 6.46 -24.72 4.69
N ARG A 363 7.76 -24.40 4.72
CA ARG A 363 8.29 -23.20 5.39
C ARG A 363 7.90 -21.91 4.67
N ASN A 364 7.90 -21.92 3.34
CA ASN A 364 7.66 -20.75 2.52
C ASN A 364 6.27 -20.11 2.73
N ILE A 365 5.26 -20.92 3.07
CA ILE A 365 3.89 -20.46 3.29
C ILE A 365 3.57 -20.20 4.77
N GLU A 366 4.48 -20.57 5.70
CA GLU A 366 4.24 -20.57 7.15
C GLU A 366 3.67 -19.24 7.65
N THR A 367 4.37 -18.14 7.39
CA THR A 367 3.94 -16.81 7.87
C THR A 367 2.62 -16.39 7.24
N PHE A 368 2.43 -16.65 5.94
CA PHE A 368 1.19 -16.29 5.23
C PHE A 368 -0.01 -17.03 5.84
N VAL A 369 0.08 -18.35 5.92
CA VAL A 369 -1.03 -19.19 6.41
C VAL A 369 -1.36 -18.93 7.88
N ASN A 370 -0.35 -18.68 8.72
CA ASN A 370 -0.57 -18.48 10.15
C ASN A 370 -1.07 -17.07 10.51
N TYR A 371 -0.74 -16.05 9.72
CA TYR A 371 -0.97 -14.66 10.12
C TYR A 371 -1.83 -13.84 9.17
N TYR A 372 -1.81 -14.10 7.85
CA TYR A 372 -2.53 -13.27 6.87
C TYR A 372 -4.03 -13.21 7.15
N ALA A 373 -4.69 -14.37 7.21
CA ALA A 373 -6.14 -14.45 7.45
C ALA A 373 -6.56 -13.86 8.80
N THR A 374 -5.73 -14.02 9.83
CA THR A 374 -5.99 -13.46 11.17
C THR A 374 -5.94 -11.93 11.12
N GLY A 375 -4.92 -11.36 10.46
CA GLY A 375 -4.78 -9.91 10.29
C GLY A 375 -5.88 -9.32 9.42
N ALA A 376 -6.18 -9.94 8.28
CA ALA A 376 -7.24 -9.49 7.37
C ALA A 376 -8.61 -9.44 8.06
N LYS A 377 -8.96 -10.49 8.82
CA LYS A 377 -10.22 -10.56 9.57
C LYS A 377 -10.29 -9.55 10.72
N LYS A 378 -9.16 -9.29 11.40
CA LYS A 378 -9.09 -8.28 12.48
C LYS A 378 -9.34 -6.86 11.97
N TYR A 379 -8.92 -6.57 10.74
CA TYR A 379 -8.98 -5.23 10.13
C TYR A 379 -9.92 -5.18 8.92
N GLU A 380 -10.98 -5.99 8.92
CA GLU A 380 -11.87 -6.17 7.77
C GLU A 380 -12.40 -4.84 7.20
N LYS A 381 -12.75 -3.87 8.07
CA LYS A 381 -13.24 -2.55 7.66
C LYS A 381 -12.19 -1.73 6.94
N LEU A 382 -10.97 -1.65 7.49
CA LEU A 382 -9.83 -1.00 6.82
C LEU A 382 -9.60 -1.65 5.46
N PHE A 383 -9.48 -2.97 5.42
CA PHE A 383 -9.23 -3.73 4.20
C PHE A 383 -10.32 -3.51 3.14
N PHE A 384 -11.58 -3.49 3.53
CA PHE A 384 -12.69 -3.18 2.63
C PHE A 384 -12.51 -1.83 1.93
N VAL A 385 -11.99 -0.82 2.62
CA VAL A 385 -11.76 0.51 2.07
C VAL A 385 -10.49 0.58 1.24
N ILE A 386 -9.37 0.05 1.71
CA ILE A 386 -8.09 0.10 0.97
C ILE A 386 -8.08 -0.82 -0.27
N ASN A 387 -9.06 -1.71 -0.40
CA ASN A 387 -9.27 -2.53 -1.60
C ASN A 387 -9.96 -1.78 -2.76
N ARG A 388 -10.46 -0.56 -2.52
CA ARG A 388 -11.05 0.31 -3.54
C ARG A 388 -9.95 0.93 -4.41
N ASP A 389 -10.35 1.58 -5.51
CA ASP A 389 -9.43 2.37 -6.35
C ASP A 389 -9.03 3.67 -5.64
N LEU A 390 -8.12 3.55 -4.66
CA LEU A 390 -7.67 4.65 -3.82
C LEU A 390 -7.08 5.81 -4.64
N ASN A 391 -6.45 5.48 -5.77
CA ASN A 391 -5.87 6.45 -6.67
C ASN A 391 -6.96 7.32 -7.33
N LYS A 392 -8.03 6.70 -7.85
CA LYS A 392 -9.22 7.44 -8.33
C LYS A 392 -9.80 8.33 -7.24
N PHE A 393 -9.88 7.83 -6.01
CA PHE A 393 -10.48 8.56 -4.88
C PHE A 393 -9.68 9.80 -4.50
N VAL A 394 -8.35 9.69 -4.35
CA VAL A 394 -7.51 10.84 -3.99
C VAL A 394 -7.38 11.83 -5.14
N ASP A 395 -7.25 11.35 -6.38
CA ASP A 395 -7.06 12.23 -7.54
C ASP A 395 -8.35 13.01 -7.86
N PHE A 396 -9.52 12.36 -7.81
CA PHE A 396 -10.80 13.05 -8.02
C PHE A 396 -11.11 14.02 -6.88
N TYR A 397 -10.82 13.65 -5.63
CA TYR A 397 -10.99 14.56 -4.50
C TYR A 397 -10.15 15.83 -4.68
N ALA A 398 -8.85 15.69 -4.95
CA ALA A 398 -7.94 16.82 -5.08
C ALA A 398 -8.31 17.75 -6.25
N HIS A 399 -8.75 17.19 -7.38
CA HIS A 399 -9.24 18.00 -8.50
C HIS A 399 -10.57 18.70 -8.17
N ASN A 400 -11.51 18.00 -7.53
CA ASN A 400 -12.79 18.58 -7.15
C ASN A 400 -12.63 19.70 -6.13
N ASP A 401 -11.81 19.51 -5.08
CA ASP A 401 -11.58 20.51 -4.05
C ASP A 401 -10.89 21.75 -4.64
N LEU A 402 -9.84 21.58 -5.45
CA LEU A 402 -9.17 22.70 -6.11
C LEU A 402 -10.10 23.47 -7.07
N LEU A 403 -10.95 22.77 -7.84
CA LEU A 403 -11.95 23.42 -8.69
C LEU A 403 -12.98 24.18 -7.84
N CYS A 404 -13.46 23.60 -6.74
CA CYS A 404 -14.36 24.30 -5.82
C CYS A 404 -13.71 25.56 -5.24
N GLN A 405 -12.45 25.49 -4.84
CA GLN A 405 -11.69 26.65 -4.33
C GLN A 405 -11.52 27.74 -5.41
N LEU A 406 -11.21 27.37 -6.65
CA LEU A 406 -11.01 28.30 -7.77
C LEU A 406 -12.31 28.96 -8.26
N TYR A 407 -13.42 28.21 -8.22
CA TYR A 407 -14.76 28.73 -8.53
C TYR A 407 -15.48 29.33 -7.32
N GLU A 408 -14.81 29.39 -6.17
CA GLU A 408 -15.31 30.02 -4.94
C GLU A 408 -16.63 29.36 -4.47
N ILE A 409 -16.67 28.03 -4.54
CA ILE A 409 -17.75 27.15 -4.04
C ILE A 409 -17.41 26.73 -2.61
N ASP A 410 -18.35 26.91 -1.67
CA ASP A 410 -18.15 26.55 -0.25
C ASP A 410 -18.64 25.13 0.11
N PHE A 411 -19.29 24.45 -0.84
CA PHE A 411 -19.81 23.08 -0.81
C PHE A 411 -18.91 22.10 -1.60
N PRO A 412 -18.76 20.83 -1.18
CA PRO A 412 -17.96 19.81 -1.88
C PRO A 412 -18.62 19.31 -3.18
N TYR A 413 -18.69 20.16 -4.20
CA TYR A 413 -19.27 19.79 -5.50
C TYR A 413 -18.38 18.79 -6.25
N GLN A 414 -18.99 17.71 -6.75
CA GLN A 414 -18.28 16.65 -7.47
C GLN A 414 -18.33 16.90 -8.99
N PHE A 415 -17.30 17.57 -9.53
CA PHE A 415 -17.09 17.70 -10.97
C PHE A 415 -16.72 16.34 -11.59
N PHE A 416 -15.85 15.60 -10.91
CA PHE A 416 -15.56 14.18 -11.14
C PHE A 416 -16.29 13.33 -10.10
N PRO A 417 -17.46 12.74 -10.42
CA PRO A 417 -18.12 11.79 -9.53
C PRO A 417 -17.30 10.51 -9.39
N LEU A 418 -17.36 9.88 -8.21
CA LEU A 418 -16.69 8.60 -7.95
C LEU A 418 -17.37 7.44 -8.68
N ASN A 419 -18.69 7.53 -8.86
CA ASN A 419 -19.49 6.58 -9.63
C ASN A 419 -19.50 6.94 -11.11
N ASP A 420 -19.59 5.90 -11.94
CA ASP A 420 -19.79 6.07 -13.37
C ASP A 420 -21.25 6.44 -13.65
N PHE A 421 -21.49 7.06 -14.81
CA PHE A 421 -22.82 7.48 -15.21
C PHE A 421 -23.62 6.33 -15.83
N GLU A 422 -24.93 6.33 -15.61
CA GLU A 422 -25.82 5.30 -16.11
C GLU A 422 -26.15 5.49 -17.60
N GLY A 423 -26.56 4.43 -18.29
CA GLY A 423 -27.15 4.54 -19.64
C GLY A 423 -26.19 4.79 -20.81
N SER A 424 -24.88 4.76 -20.61
CA SER A 424 -23.83 4.95 -21.64
C SER A 424 -23.87 6.31 -22.35
N PRO A 425 -23.74 7.43 -21.61
CA PRO A 425 -23.71 8.75 -22.22
C PRO A 425 -22.49 8.92 -23.13
N LYS A 426 -22.62 9.73 -24.18
CA LYS A 426 -21.52 10.20 -25.05
C LYS A 426 -21.01 11.59 -24.64
N SER A 427 -21.90 12.44 -24.14
CA SER A 427 -21.54 13.78 -23.63
C SER A 427 -22.55 14.29 -22.61
N MET A 428 -22.11 15.16 -21.72
CA MET A 428 -22.94 15.93 -20.80
C MET A 428 -22.58 17.41 -20.87
N LYS A 429 -23.60 18.26 -20.89
CA LYS A 429 -23.47 19.71 -20.69
C LYS A 429 -24.24 20.09 -19.44
N GLY A 430 -23.68 20.93 -18.60
CA GLY A 430 -24.34 21.37 -17.39
C GLY A 430 -23.90 22.74 -16.94
N SER A 431 -24.62 23.26 -15.95
CA SER A 431 -24.31 24.50 -15.27
C SER A 431 -24.49 24.35 -13.77
N LEU A 432 -23.69 25.06 -12.99
CA LEU A 432 -23.83 25.21 -11.55
C LEU A 432 -23.94 26.70 -11.22
N THR A 433 -24.95 27.05 -10.42
CA THR A 433 -25.25 28.43 -10.05
C THR A 433 -25.50 28.53 -8.54
N LYS A 434 -24.89 29.53 -7.90
CA LYS A 434 -25.25 30.03 -6.55
C LYS A 434 -25.99 31.36 -6.72
N LYS A 435 -26.92 31.70 -5.84
CA LYS A 435 -27.54 33.04 -5.80
C LYS A 435 -26.44 34.11 -5.85
N ASP A 436 -26.59 35.12 -6.71
CA ASP A 436 -25.66 36.23 -6.92
C ASP A 436 -24.26 35.85 -7.48
N MET A 437 -24.07 34.63 -7.99
CA MET A 437 -22.88 34.21 -8.74
C MET A 437 -23.20 33.96 -10.22
N GLU A 438 -22.23 34.27 -11.09
CA GLU A 438 -22.33 33.92 -12.51
C GLU A 438 -22.20 32.39 -12.69
N PRO A 439 -22.97 31.78 -13.61
CA PRO A 439 -22.98 30.33 -13.81
C PRO A 439 -21.59 29.77 -14.15
N ILE A 440 -21.31 28.59 -13.58
CA ILE A 440 -20.17 27.76 -13.93
C ILE A 440 -20.65 26.73 -14.94
N GLU A 441 -20.17 26.83 -16.18
CA GLU A 441 -20.47 25.89 -17.25
C GLU A 441 -19.59 24.65 -17.13
N ILE A 442 -20.17 23.48 -17.35
CA ILE A 442 -19.52 22.17 -17.25
C ILE A 442 -19.75 21.41 -18.56
N ASN A 443 -18.68 20.99 -19.22
CA ASN A 443 -18.74 20.15 -20.40
C ASN A 443 -17.97 18.85 -20.15
N MET A 444 -18.59 17.72 -20.43
CA MET A 444 -18.00 16.41 -20.22
C MET A 444 -18.22 15.51 -21.45
N LYS A 445 -17.18 14.76 -21.82
CA LYS A 445 -17.28 13.71 -22.85
C LYS A 445 -16.96 12.36 -22.23
N PHE A 446 -17.53 11.32 -22.81
CA PHE A 446 -17.38 9.95 -22.34
C PHE A 446 -16.74 9.06 -23.42
N ASP A 447 -16.07 8.01 -22.99
CA ASP A 447 -15.57 6.95 -23.87
C ASP A 447 -16.65 5.88 -24.16
N SER A 448 -16.30 4.88 -24.97
CA SER A 448 -17.21 3.77 -25.30
C SER A 448 -17.59 2.91 -24.10
N ASP A 449 -16.81 2.98 -23.02
CA ASP A 449 -17.00 2.22 -21.79
C ASP A 449 -17.67 3.07 -20.71
N ARG A 450 -18.28 4.20 -21.10
CA ARG A 450 -19.09 5.11 -20.26
C ARG A 450 -18.28 5.91 -19.24
N ARG A 451 -16.95 5.89 -19.34
CA ARG A 451 -16.06 6.58 -18.41
C ARG A 451 -15.82 8.01 -18.90
N ILE A 452 -15.53 8.90 -17.96
CA ILE A 452 -15.19 10.30 -18.27
C ILE A 452 -13.90 10.30 -19.09
N LYS A 453 -13.98 10.78 -20.33
CA LYS A 453 -12.83 10.95 -21.21
C LYS A 453 -12.23 12.35 -21.11
N GLU A 454 -13.09 13.34 -20.89
CA GLU A 454 -12.73 14.75 -20.94
C GLU A 454 -13.69 15.56 -20.07
N LEU A 455 -13.14 16.49 -19.28
CA LEU A 455 -13.89 17.49 -18.53
C LEU A 455 -13.27 18.87 -18.77
N GLU A 456 -14.13 19.83 -19.08
CA GLU A 456 -13.82 21.26 -19.14
C GLU A 456 -14.87 22.03 -18.35
N THR A 457 -14.43 22.96 -17.51
CA THR A 457 -15.30 23.88 -16.77
C THR A 457 -14.94 25.31 -17.10
N SER A 458 -15.92 26.22 -17.08
CA SER A 458 -15.65 27.63 -17.32
C SER A 458 -16.61 28.55 -16.59
N GLN A 459 -16.14 29.73 -16.20
CA GLN A 459 -16.93 30.79 -15.60
C GLN A 459 -16.48 32.14 -16.15
N ILE A 460 -17.44 33.04 -16.41
CA ILE A 460 -17.18 34.41 -16.83
C ILE A 460 -17.71 35.35 -15.74
N THR A 461 -16.81 35.92 -14.95
CA THR A 461 -17.15 36.86 -13.87
C THR A 461 -17.12 38.29 -14.39
N LYS A 462 -18.17 39.07 -14.13
CA LYS A 462 -18.20 40.51 -14.39
C LYS A 462 -17.60 41.26 -13.19
N LEU A 463 -16.66 42.17 -13.45
CA LEU A 463 -16.05 43.05 -12.44
C LEU A 463 -16.82 44.38 -12.38
N GLU A 464 -16.85 45.05 -11.23
CA GLU A 464 -17.61 46.30 -11.03
C GLU A 464 -17.17 47.43 -11.99
N GLY A 465 -15.91 47.42 -12.43
CA GLY A 465 -15.40 48.33 -13.47
C GLY A 465 -15.83 48.01 -14.91
N GLY A 466 -16.76 47.07 -15.12
CA GLY A 466 -17.23 46.62 -16.45
C GLY A 466 -16.32 45.62 -17.17
N GLY A 467 -15.18 45.26 -16.56
CA GLY A 467 -14.28 44.22 -17.05
C GLY A 467 -14.87 42.81 -16.90
N LYS A 468 -14.33 41.83 -17.64
CA LYS A 468 -14.68 40.41 -17.49
C LYS A 468 -13.43 39.61 -17.16
N GLU A 469 -13.51 38.79 -16.12
CA GLU A 469 -12.54 37.74 -15.84
C GLU A 469 -13.10 36.41 -16.34
N LYS A 470 -12.35 35.71 -17.20
CA LYS A 470 -12.71 34.36 -17.64
C LYS A 470 -11.81 33.36 -16.94
N LEU A 471 -12.40 32.40 -16.25
CA LEU A 471 -11.69 31.26 -15.67
C LEU A 471 -12.12 30.01 -16.43
N ILE A 472 -11.17 29.28 -17.01
CA ILE A 472 -11.43 28.02 -17.71
C ILE A 472 -10.48 26.99 -17.13
N SER A 473 -10.99 25.82 -16.76
CA SER A 473 -10.11 24.69 -16.49
C SER A 473 -9.31 24.34 -17.74
N ARG A 474 -8.20 23.64 -17.57
CA ARG A 474 -7.59 22.90 -18.67
C ARG A 474 -8.55 21.78 -19.08
N GLU A 475 -8.26 21.21 -20.25
CA GLU A 475 -8.88 19.95 -20.66
C GLU A 475 -8.33 18.85 -19.75
N LEU A 476 -9.15 18.43 -18.78
CA LEU A 476 -8.79 17.39 -17.82
C LEU A 476 -9.23 16.03 -18.38
N GLN A 477 -8.27 15.13 -18.62
CA GLN A 477 -8.51 13.84 -19.27
C GLN A 477 -8.13 12.69 -18.33
N PRO A 478 -9.10 12.03 -17.68
CA PRO A 478 -8.87 10.77 -16.99
C PRO A 478 -8.30 9.71 -17.95
N ILE A 479 -7.22 9.06 -17.54
CA ILE A 479 -6.61 7.94 -18.25
C ILE A 479 -6.95 6.64 -17.53
N PHE A 480 -7.34 5.64 -18.30
CA PHE A 480 -7.63 4.29 -17.83
C PHE A 480 -6.69 3.27 -18.49
N ASN A 481 -6.48 2.14 -17.83
CA ASN A 481 -5.76 1.01 -18.39
C ASN A 481 -6.63 0.29 -19.43
N ASP A 482 -6.16 0.18 -20.67
CA ASP A 482 -6.91 -0.43 -21.77
C ASP A 482 -7.35 -1.88 -21.52
N LYS A 483 -6.65 -2.64 -20.66
CA LYS A 483 -6.96 -4.05 -20.38
C LYS A 483 -7.84 -4.22 -19.15
N SER A 484 -7.50 -3.56 -18.05
CA SER A 484 -8.21 -3.74 -16.77
C SER A 484 -9.33 -2.72 -16.56
N GLY A 485 -9.41 -1.69 -17.40
CA GLY A 485 -10.34 -0.58 -17.25
C GLY A 485 -10.09 0.33 -16.04
N ARG A 486 -9.02 0.06 -15.27
CA ARG A 486 -8.68 0.78 -14.03
C ARG A 486 -8.21 2.19 -14.29
N TYR A 487 -8.57 3.09 -13.38
CA TYR A 487 -8.08 4.45 -13.42
C TYR A 487 -6.56 4.50 -13.18
N ILE A 488 -5.88 5.38 -13.90
CA ILE A 488 -4.43 5.58 -13.78
C ILE A 488 -4.14 6.96 -13.19
N MET A 489 -4.67 8.02 -13.80
CA MET A 489 -4.47 9.42 -13.39
C MET A 489 -5.35 10.33 -14.25
N ILE A 490 -5.56 11.59 -13.84
CA ILE A 490 -5.95 12.65 -14.78
C ILE A 490 -4.67 13.19 -15.44
N SER A 491 -4.59 13.14 -16.78
CA SER A 491 -3.44 13.71 -17.47
C SER A 491 -3.52 15.22 -17.48
N ASP A 492 -2.50 15.86 -16.91
CA ASP A 492 -2.17 17.25 -17.19
C ASP A 492 -1.28 17.30 -18.46
N PRO A 493 -1.70 17.97 -19.55
CA PRO A 493 -0.95 18.02 -20.80
C PRO A 493 0.48 18.58 -20.67
N ASP A 494 0.79 19.35 -19.61
CA ASP A 494 2.15 19.85 -19.31
C ASP A 494 2.99 18.88 -18.46
N LYS A 495 2.38 17.83 -17.88
CA LYS A 495 3.06 16.81 -17.08
C LYS A 495 2.95 15.43 -17.72
N ARG A 496 3.45 15.30 -18.94
CA ARG A 496 3.92 14.00 -19.43
C ARG A 496 5.17 13.59 -18.65
N GLY A 497 5.00 12.97 -17.47
CA GLY A 497 6.14 12.30 -16.83
C GLY A 497 6.23 12.31 -15.32
N VAL A 498 5.11 12.20 -14.59
CA VAL A 498 5.19 11.74 -13.18
C VAL A 498 4.42 10.42 -13.04
N LEU A 499 4.74 9.45 -13.90
CA LEU A 499 4.85 8.09 -13.37
C LEU A 499 5.93 8.18 -12.31
N ALA A 500 5.54 8.06 -11.04
CA ALA A 500 6.40 8.06 -9.86
C ALA A 500 7.79 7.54 -10.24
N GLY A 501 8.68 8.48 -10.53
CA GLY A 501 10.05 8.20 -10.85
C GLY A 501 10.59 7.67 -9.55
N ASN A 502 10.73 6.36 -9.46
CA ASN A 502 11.49 5.68 -8.42
C ASN A 502 12.73 6.52 -8.18
N SER A 503 12.73 7.30 -7.10
CA SER A 503 13.91 7.97 -6.61
C SER A 503 14.77 6.84 -6.05
N VAL A 504 15.48 6.17 -6.96
CA VAL A 504 16.47 5.15 -6.65
C VAL A 504 17.65 5.86 -6.01
N LYS A 505 17.52 6.19 -4.72
CA LYS A 505 18.62 6.51 -3.80
C LYS A 505 18.26 6.15 -2.35
N LYS A 506 18.02 4.86 -2.12
CA LYS A 506 18.37 4.08 -0.92
C LYS A 506 18.72 2.67 -1.44
N SER A 507 19.71 1.99 -0.86
CA SER A 507 20.10 0.65 -1.30
C SER A 507 18.90 -0.31 -1.34
N ASP A 508 18.92 -1.31 -2.24
CA ASP A 508 17.85 -2.33 -2.35
C ASP A 508 17.59 -3.10 -1.03
N LEU A 509 18.48 -2.98 -0.05
CA LEU A 509 18.38 -3.58 1.29
C LEU A 509 17.36 -2.88 2.21
N LYS A 510 17.19 -1.55 2.10
CA LYS A 510 16.27 -0.75 2.94
C LYS A 510 14.98 -0.36 2.23
N ARG A 511 14.83 -0.76 0.97
CA ARG A 511 13.66 -0.39 0.19
C ARG A 511 12.44 -1.18 0.66
N ILE A 512 11.51 -0.48 1.28
CA ILE A 512 10.16 -0.98 1.51
C ILE A 512 9.33 -0.66 0.27
N SER A 513 8.79 -1.67 -0.40
CA SER A 513 7.79 -1.46 -1.45
C SER A 513 6.44 -1.16 -0.81
N GLU A 514 5.98 0.09 -0.90
CA GLU A 514 4.65 0.52 -0.45
C GLU A 514 3.86 1.11 -1.62
N PRO A 515 3.37 0.28 -2.57
CA PRO A 515 2.69 0.79 -3.77
C PRO A 515 1.39 1.54 -3.43
N LEU A 516 0.80 1.29 -2.26
CA LEU A 516 -0.34 2.05 -1.76
C LEU A 516 0.02 3.47 -1.33
N SER A 517 1.27 3.74 -0.93
CA SER A 517 1.69 5.10 -0.56
C SER A 517 1.59 6.04 -1.76
N ASP A 518 2.03 5.58 -2.94
CA ASP A 518 1.90 6.36 -4.17
C ASP A 518 0.44 6.45 -4.61
N ALA A 519 -0.32 5.35 -4.51
CA ALA A 519 -1.73 5.31 -4.89
C ALA A 519 -2.67 6.13 -3.97
N THR A 520 -2.17 6.64 -2.84
CA THR A 520 -2.95 7.42 -1.87
C THR A 520 -2.52 8.88 -1.81
N MET A 521 -1.55 9.31 -2.61
CA MET A 521 -1.11 10.70 -2.68
C MET A 521 -1.45 11.28 -4.06
N CYS A 522 -2.06 12.46 -4.08
CA CYS A 522 -2.22 13.24 -5.30
C CYS A 522 -1.60 14.64 -5.14
N ARG A 523 -1.01 15.13 -6.23
CA ARG A 523 -0.63 16.52 -6.38
C ARG A 523 -1.19 17.07 -7.68
N VAL A 524 -2.06 18.06 -7.54
CA VAL A 524 -2.69 18.79 -8.64
C VAL A 524 -1.99 20.14 -8.76
N ASP A 525 -1.57 20.52 -9.96
CA ASP A 525 -0.96 21.83 -10.20
C ASP A 525 -1.58 22.47 -11.45
N ASN A 526 -1.92 23.75 -11.35
CA ASN A 526 -2.27 24.66 -12.45
C ASN A 526 -3.36 24.13 -13.39
N ILE A 527 -4.48 23.65 -12.85
CA ILE A 527 -5.60 23.08 -13.64
C ILE A 527 -6.43 24.10 -14.41
N THR A 528 -5.99 25.35 -14.51
CA THR A 528 -6.66 26.41 -15.29
C THR A 528 -5.79 26.86 -16.46
N THR A 529 -6.40 27.28 -17.55
CA THR A 529 -5.68 27.86 -18.69
C THR A 529 -5.20 29.28 -18.35
N LYS A 530 -3.97 29.62 -18.75
CA LYS A 530 -3.43 30.99 -18.58
C LYS A 530 -4.23 31.96 -19.44
N THR A 531 -5.04 32.81 -18.83
CA THR A 531 -5.72 33.90 -19.55
C THR A 531 -4.89 35.19 -19.47
N GLY A 532 -3.98 35.39 -20.44
CA GLY A 532 -3.24 36.64 -20.63
C GLY A 532 -1.72 36.49 -20.67
N PHE A 533 -1.03 37.45 -21.32
CA PHE A 533 0.43 37.44 -21.59
C PHE A 533 1.31 37.66 -20.34
N PHE A 534 0.72 38.01 -19.19
CA PHE A 534 1.42 38.41 -17.95
C PHE A 534 0.81 37.82 -16.66
N SER A 535 0.04 36.71 -16.71
CA SER A 535 -0.56 36.15 -15.49
C SER A 535 0.31 35.06 -14.84
N ASP A 536 0.94 35.38 -13.71
CA ASP A 536 1.59 34.43 -12.77
C ASP A 536 0.56 33.79 -11.82
N LYS A 537 -0.62 33.45 -12.36
CA LYS A 537 -1.73 32.85 -11.60
C LYS A 537 -1.48 31.36 -11.46
N GLU A 538 -0.93 30.96 -10.32
CA GLU A 538 -0.67 29.57 -9.97
C GLU A 538 -1.68 29.04 -8.96
N SER A 539 -2.04 27.76 -9.11
CA SER A 539 -2.87 27.04 -8.16
C SER A 539 -2.32 25.64 -7.97
N ASN A 540 -2.32 25.13 -6.75
CA ASN A 540 -1.87 23.79 -6.46
C ASN A 540 -2.65 23.21 -5.28
N GLU A 541 -2.72 21.89 -5.27
CA GLU A 541 -3.24 21.13 -4.16
C GLU A 541 -2.42 19.85 -3.99
N LYS A 542 -2.08 19.53 -2.75
CA LYS A 542 -1.44 18.26 -2.38
C LYS A 542 -2.31 17.59 -1.33
N VAL A 543 -2.71 16.35 -1.60
CA VAL A 543 -3.58 15.58 -0.74
C VAL A 543 -3.00 14.19 -0.51
N GLN A 544 -3.08 13.73 0.74
CA GLN A 544 -2.86 12.35 1.13
C GLN A 544 -4.19 11.78 1.63
N LEU A 545 -4.69 10.75 0.95
CA LEU A 545 -5.76 9.90 1.45
C LEU A 545 -5.21 9.05 2.58
N LYS A 546 -5.92 9.05 3.71
CA LYS A 546 -5.65 8.20 4.86
C LYS A 546 -6.91 7.43 5.24
N VAL A 547 -6.73 6.26 5.83
CA VAL A 547 -7.83 5.41 6.30
C VAL A 547 -7.54 4.98 7.73
N ASP A 548 -8.50 5.12 8.63
CA ASP A 548 -8.34 4.59 9.98
C ASP A 548 -8.64 3.08 10.06
N LEU A 549 -8.39 2.47 11.22
CA LEU A 549 -8.62 1.04 11.44
C LEU A 549 -10.11 0.65 11.32
N GLU A 550 -11.03 1.61 11.44
CA GLU A 550 -12.48 1.42 11.31
C GLU A 550 -12.98 1.64 9.88
N GLY A 551 -12.09 1.97 8.94
CA GLY A 551 -12.43 2.20 7.54
C GLY A 551 -12.98 3.60 7.25
N ASN A 552 -12.80 4.59 8.13
CA ASN A 552 -13.14 5.97 7.82
C ASN A 552 -12.06 6.59 6.94
N ILE A 553 -12.47 7.38 5.94
CA ILE A 553 -11.57 8.01 4.98
C ILE A 553 -11.28 9.44 5.43
N PHE A 554 -10.01 9.83 5.36
CA PHE A 554 -9.54 11.17 5.63
C PHE A 554 -8.70 11.68 4.47
N TYR A 555 -8.85 12.93 4.11
CA TYR A 555 -7.99 13.62 3.16
C TYR A 555 -7.22 14.68 3.92
N VAL A 556 -5.90 14.53 4.03
CA VAL A 556 -5.03 15.49 4.70
C VAL A 556 -4.22 16.20 3.63
N GLY A 557 -4.31 17.53 3.58
CA GLY A 557 -3.73 18.26 2.46
C GLY A 557 -3.48 19.73 2.73
N SER A 558 -2.98 20.36 1.67
CA SER A 558 -2.75 21.79 1.61
C SER A 558 -3.01 22.27 0.19
N SER A 559 -3.55 23.47 0.05
CA SER A 559 -3.72 24.11 -1.25
C SER A 559 -3.19 25.54 -1.24
N SER A 560 -2.81 26.02 -2.43
CA SER A 560 -2.58 27.44 -2.66
C SER A 560 -3.16 27.87 -4.00
N TYR A 561 -3.80 29.05 -4.06
CA TYR A 561 -4.51 29.48 -5.26
C TYR A 561 -4.73 31.00 -5.32
N PHE A 562 -4.94 31.53 -6.53
CA PHE A 562 -5.02 32.98 -6.82
C PHE A 562 -6.43 33.59 -6.67
N LYS A 563 -7.30 32.95 -5.89
CA LYS A 563 -8.69 33.40 -5.61
C LYS A 563 -8.88 33.57 -4.11
N ALA A 564 -9.90 34.30 -3.71
CA ALA A 564 -10.27 34.36 -2.29
C ALA A 564 -10.91 33.03 -1.90
N ASN A 565 -10.78 32.62 -0.63
CA ASN A 565 -11.68 31.61 -0.11
C ASN A 565 -13.15 32.09 -0.27
N ALA A 566 -14.06 31.20 -0.65
CA ALA A 566 -15.46 31.51 -0.92
C ALA A 566 -16.13 32.31 0.21
N ILE A 567 -15.90 31.89 1.46
CA ILE A 567 -16.45 32.54 2.65
C ILE A 567 -15.85 33.93 2.83
N PHE A 568 -14.52 34.06 2.70
CA PHE A 568 -13.85 35.36 2.83
C PHE A 568 -14.24 36.34 1.72
N LYS A 569 -14.46 35.85 0.49
CA LYS A 569 -14.98 36.66 -0.61
C LYS A 569 -16.35 37.24 -0.25
N ASP A 570 -17.27 36.40 0.20
CA ASP A 570 -18.61 36.85 0.53
C ASP A 570 -18.59 37.86 1.70
N ILE A 571 -17.71 37.65 2.69
CA ILE A 571 -17.48 38.61 3.79
C ILE A 571 -16.99 39.97 3.25
N LEU A 572 -15.98 39.97 2.38
CA LEU A 572 -15.42 41.20 1.80
C LEU A 572 -16.46 41.93 0.93
N ALA A 573 -17.19 41.19 0.09
CA ALA A 573 -18.24 41.73 -0.78
C ALA A 573 -19.39 42.36 0.02
N SER A 574 -19.81 41.74 1.12
CA SER A 574 -20.86 42.30 2.00
C SER A 574 -20.46 43.65 2.62
N ASN A 575 -19.16 43.88 2.77
CA ASN A 575 -18.56 45.11 3.29
C ASN A 575 -18.16 46.10 2.17
N GLY A 576 -18.52 45.82 0.92
CA GLY A 576 -18.20 46.68 -0.23
C GLY A 576 -16.73 46.70 -0.62
N ILE A 577 -15.95 45.67 -0.26
CA ILE A 577 -14.52 45.57 -0.55
C ILE A 577 -14.32 44.71 -1.81
N GLU A 578 -13.87 45.35 -2.90
CA GLU A 578 -13.42 44.65 -4.12
C GLU A 578 -11.96 44.19 -3.94
N VAL A 579 -11.72 42.88 -4.05
CA VAL A 579 -10.38 42.27 -3.94
C VAL A 579 -9.63 42.26 -5.27
N LYS A 580 -8.33 42.56 -5.21
CA LYS A 580 -7.39 42.45 -6.34
C LYS A 580 -6.12 41.71 -5.89
N LYS A 581 -5.44 41.03 -6.83
CA LYS A 581 -4.20 40.28 -6.57
C LYS A 581 -4.32 39.35 -5.36
N THR A 582 -5.34 38.50 -5.39
CA THR A 582 -5.65 37.62 -4.28
C THR A 582 -4.77 36.38 -4.28
N TYR A 583 -4.37 35.94 -3.10
CA TYR A 583 -3.68 34.68 -2.89
C TYR A 583 -4.19 34.02 -1.62
N THR A 584 -4.56 32.74 -1.70
CA THR A 584 -5.06 31.97 -0.56
C THR A 584 -4.22 30.72 -0.36
N ASN A 585 -3.92 30.42 0.90
CA ASN A 585 -3.34 29.16 1.34
C ASN A 585 -4.29 28.44 2.29
N THR A 586 -4.34 27.12 2.19
CA THR A 586 -5.07 26.27 3.13
C THR A 586 -4.22 25.10 3.60
N GLU A 587 -4.43 24.69 4.85
CA GLU A 587 -3.99 23.40 5.39
C GLU A 587 -5.21 22.75 6.04
N PHE A 588 -5.51 21.51 5.68
CA PHE A 588 -6.79 20.91 6.05
C PHE A 588 -6.72 19.41 6.32
N THR A 589 -7.72 18.95 7.06
CA THR A 589 -8.12 17.55 7.18
C THR A 589 -9.61 17.45 6.88
N THR A 590 -9.96 16.60 5.93
CA THR A 590 -11.35 16.31 5.58
C THR A 590 -11.69 14.88 5.96
N ALA A 591 -12.61 14.68 6.89
CA ALA A 591 -13.21 13.37 7.12
C ALA A 591 -14.37 13.14 6.14
N ALA A 592 -14.37 12.01 5.43
CA ALA A 592 -15.41 11.65 4.49
C ALA A 592 -15.91 10.23 4.73
N ASN A 593 -17.22 10.02 4.61
CA ASN A 593 -17.84 8.70 4.57
C ASN A 593 -18.55 8.52 3.23
N ILE A 594 -18.43 7.33 2.66
CA ILE A 594 -18.99 6.96 1.36
C ILE A 594 -19.85 5.72 1.56
N ASN A 595 -21.13 5.83 1.21
CA ASN A 595 -22.08 4.74 1.34
C ASN A 595 -21.77 3.60 0.34
N LYS A 596 -22.55 2.51 0.41
CA LYS A 596 -22.36 1.34 -0.47
C LYS A 596 -22.52 1.66 -1.95
N GLN A 597 -23.25 2.73 -2.27
CA GLN A 597 -23.51 3.22 -3.61
C GLN A 597 -22.43 4.18 -4.10
N GLY A 598 -21.37 4.45 -3.33
CA GLY A 598 -20.30 5.37 -3.74
C GLY A 598 -20.62 6.85 -3.57
N VAL A 599 -21.76 7.19 -2.94
CA VAL A 599 -22.15 8.57 -2.63
C VAL A 599 -21.58 8.99 -1.27
N MET A 600 -20.98 10.18 -1.22
CA MET A 600 -20.45 10.77 0.00
C MET A 600 -21.61 11.22 0.90
N ASN A 601 -21.78 10.60 2.07
CA ASN A 601 -22.90 10.87 2.99
C ASN A 601 -22.51 11.66 4.25
N LYS A 602 -21.20 11.80 4.48
CA LYS A 602 -20.64 12.72 5.46
C LYS A 602 -19.39 13.36 4.88
N TRP A 603 -19.24 14.66 5.09
CA TRP A 603 -18.06 15.43 4.73
C TRP A 603 -17.80 16.46 5.84
N SER A 604 -16.62 16.45 6.43
CA SER A 604 -16.21 17.39 7.47
C SER A 604 -14.82 17.90 7.18
N TRP A 605 -14.73 19.09 6.61
CA TRP A 605 -13.49 19.79 6.32
C TRP A 605 -13.12 20.70 7.49
N ASP A 606 -11.97 20.47 8.12
CA ASP A 606 -11.41 21.30 9.19
C ASP A 606 -10.01 21.78 8.78
N GLY A 607 -9.76 23.09 8.81
CA GLY A 607 -8.48 23.62 8.36
C GLY A 607 -8.19 25.07 8.73
N ASN A 608 -6.94 25.44 8.47
CA ASN A 608 -6.43 26.80 8.52
C ASN A 608 -6.54 27.42 7.12
N VAL A 609 -7.01 28.67 7.04
CA VAL A 609 -7.14 29.41 5.76
C VAL A 609 -6.54 30.79 5.93
N SER A 610 -5.70 31.22 4.99
CA SER A 610 -5.20 32.59 4.94
C SER A 610 -5.34 33.14 3.53
N THR A 611 -6.06 34.25 3.39
CA THR A 611 -6.21 34.98 2.12
C THR A 611 -5.57 36.34 2.25
N SER A 612 -4.55 36.60 1.43
CA SER A 612 -3.96 37.93 1.23
C SER A 612 -4.51 38.59 -0.03
N PHE A 613 -4.69 39.90 0.00
CA PHE A 613 -5.22 40.66 -1.13
C PHE A 613 -4.81 42.14 -1.08
N ALA A 614 -4.86 42.78 -2.24
CA ALA A 614 -4.85 44.23 -2.38
C ALA A 614 -6.29 44.75 -2.53
N SER A 615 -6.57 45.95 -2.00
CA SER A 615 -7.84 46.65 -2.24
C SER A 615 -7.59 47.99 -2.93
N VAL A 616 -8.61 48.53 -3.60
CA VAL A 616 -8.51 49.81 -4.34
C VAL A 616 -8.19 51.00 -3.43
N PHE A 617 -8.49 50.90 -2.14
CA PHE A 617 -8.39 52.00 -1.18
C PHE A 617 -7.20 51.86 -0.21
N SER A 618 -6.47 50.73 -0.22
CA SER A 618 -5.33 50.48 0.65
C SER A 618 -4.01 50.55 -0.11
N SER A 619 -2.99 51.13 0.53
CA SER A 619 -1.62 51.16 0.01
C SER A 619 -0.76 49.97 0.47
N ARG A 620 -1.25 49.20 1.45
CA ARG A 620 -0.60 47.98 1.99
C ARG A 620 -1.39 46.72 1.64
N GLU A 621 -0.69 45.59 1.64
CA GLU A 621 -1.31 44.26 1.57
C GLU A 621 -2.19 44.03 2.80
N GLN A 622 -3.37 43.47 2.60
CA GLN A 622 -4.35 43.14 3.64
C GLN A 622 -4.57 41.64 3.67
N SER A 623 -5.04 41.11 4.80
CA SER A 623 -5.30 39.68 4.94
C SER A 623 -6.49 39.34 5.83
N ILE A 624 -7.09 38.18 5.55
CA ILE A 624 -8.05 37.51 6.42
C ILE A 624 -7.49 36.11 6.71
N THR A 625 -7.41 35.76 7.99
CA THR A 625 -6.89 34.45 8.42
C THR A 625 -7.90 33.77 9.32
N ALA A 626 -8.28 32.55 9.01
CA ALA A 626 -8.98 31.64 9.91
C ALA A 626 -7.98 30.60 10.44
N THR A 627 -7.70 30.67 11.74
CA THR A 627 -6.96 29.64 12.50
C THR A 627 -7.79 28.38 12.77
N LYS A 628 -9.09 28.44 12.46
CA LYS A 628 -9.98 27.29 12.38
C LYS A 628 -11.12 27.63 11.44
N MET A 629 -11.38 26.77 10.47
CA MET A 629 -12.56 26.78 9.63
C MET A 629 -13.06 25.34 9.50
N LEU A 630 -14.14 25.04 10.20
CA LEU A 630 -14.85 23.77 10.12
C LEU A 630 -16.08 23.95 9.22
N ARG A 631 -16.22 23.08 8.23
CA ARG A 631 -17.39 22.94 7.37
C ARG A 631 -17.81 21.48 7.38
N GLU A 632 -18.93 21.18 8.02
CA GLU A 632 -19.46 19.83 8.13
C GLU A 632 -20.83 19.73 7.45
N ILE A 633 -20.99 18.66 6.70
CA ILE A 633 -22.17 18.24 5.96
C ILE A 633 -22.45 16.79 6.33
N GLU A 634 -23.65 16.54 6.84
CA GLU A 634 -24.12 15.21 7.19
C GLU A 634 -25.49 14.97 6.57
N PHE A 635 -25.66 13.84 5.87
CA PHE A 635 -26.93 13.49 5.26
C PHE A 635 -27.89 13.03 6.35
N VAL A 636 -29.07 13.64 6.38
CA VAL A 636 -30.13 13.25 7.32
C VAL A 636 -30.91 12.06 6.78
N ASP A 637 -31.22 12.10 5.48
CA ASP A 637 -31.95 11.05 4.76
C ASP A 637 -31.55 11.05 3.28
N ALA A 638 -31.83 9.94 2.56
CA ALA A 638 -31.44 9.75 1.18
C ALA A 638 -32.57 9.16 0.32
N ASP A 639 -32.59 9.51 -0.97
CA ASP A 639 -33.50 8.95 -1.95
C ASP A 639 -33.07 7.54 -2.42
N GLU A 640 -33.85 6.95 -3.33
CA GLU A 640 -33.59 5.59 -3.85
C GLU A 640 -32.28 5.47 -4.65
N HIS A 641 -31.73 6.58 -5.11
CA HIS A 641 -30.44 6.66 -5.80
C HIS A 641 -29.28 6.99 -4.84
N GLY A 642 -29.56 7.17 -3.55
CA GLY A 642 -28.58 7.44 -2.50
C GLY A 642 -28.17 8.91 -2.37
N ASN A 643 -28.85 9.84 -3.07
CA ASN A 643 -28.63 11.28 -2.96
C ASN A 643 -29.42 11.85 -1.77
N PRO A 644 -28.95 12.93 -1.11
CA PRO A 644 -29.60 13.42 0.09
C PRO A 644 -30.95 14.06 -0.23
N THR A 645 -31.96 13.83 0.61
CA THR A 645 -33.18 14.64 0.62
C THR A 645 -33.03 15.82 1.59
N GLN A 646 -32.20 15.67 2.62
CA GLN A 646 -31.86 16.72 3.58
C GLN A 646 -30.40 16.60 4.03
N ILE A 647 -29.74 17.76 4.20
CA ILE A 647 -28.38 17.88 4.72
C ILE A 647 -28.40 18.73 5.97
N LYS A 648 -27.78 18.23 7.05
CA LYS A 648 -27.38 19.05 8.19
C LYS A 648 -26.03 19.69 7.89
N PHE A 649 -25.96 21.00 8.05
CA PHE A 649 -24.76 21.79 7.86
C PHE A 649 -24.31 22.38 9.21
N ASN A 650 -23.02 22.31 9.48
CA ASN A 650 -22.39 22.90 10.66
C ASN A 650 -21.12 23.65 10.26
N PHE A 651 -21.01 24.89 10.71
CA PHE A 651 -19.93 25.79 10.39
C PHE A 651 -19.37 26.42 11.65
N VAL A 652 -18.05 26.36 11.79
CA VAL A 652 -17.31 27.07 12.84
C VAL A 652 -16.13 27.78 12.21
N MET A 653 -15.94 29.05 12.52
CA MET A 653 -14.83 29.82 11.99
C MET A 653 -14.26 30.79 13.03
N LYS A 654 -12.95 30.67 13.27
CA LYS A 654 -12.21 31.49 14.22
C LYS A 654 -10.94 32.05 13.61
N GLY A 655 -10.72 33.35 13.76
CA GLY A 655 -9.61 34.01 13.09
C GLY A 655 -9.46 35.50 13.36
N SER A 656 -8.63 36.12 12.52
CA SER A 656 -8.23 37.52 12.60
C SER A 656 -8.35 38.22 11.26
N LEU A 657 -8.49 39.55 11.33
CA LEU A 657 -8.60 40.44 10.18
C LEU A 657 -7.46 41.46 10.25
N ASP A 658 -6.68 41.58 9.18
CA ASP A 658 -5.75 42.69 8.99
C ASP A 658 -6.19 43.52 7.79
N VAL A 659 -7.16 44.40 8.05
CA VAL A 659 -7.80 45.27 7.08
C VAL A 659 -7.81 46.70 7.59
N GLU A 660 -7.62 47.69 6.71
CA GLU A 660 -7.60 49.10 7.11
C GLU A 660 -9.00 49.63 7.50
N GLN A 661 -10.05 49.02 6.94
CA GLN A 661 -11.44 49.40 7.20
C GLN A 661 -12.06 48.48 8.24
N LYS A 662 -12.81 49.06 9.20
CA LYS A 662 -13.62 48.29 10.14
C LYS A 662 -14.68 47.50 9.38
N MET A 663 -14.67 46.18 9.51
CA MET A 663 -15.63 45.27 8.86
C MET A 663 -16.78 44.88 9.80
N SER A 664 -17.97 44.72 9.23
CA SER A 664 -19.16 44.15 9.86
C SER A 664 -19.40 42.76 9.26
N VAL A 665 -18.87 41.72 9.91
CA VAL A 665 -19.13 40.34 9.47
C VAL A 665 -20.56 39.91 9.83
N SER A 666 -21.21 40.59 10.77
CA SER A 666 -22.65 40.41 11.05
C SER A 666 -23.54 40.72 9.84
N GLU A 667 -23.16 41.69 8.99
CA GLU A 667 -23.90 42.00 7.76
C GLU A 667 -23.75 40.92 6.69
N TRP A 668 -22.57 40.30 6.61
CA TRP A 668 -22.36 39.10 5.79
C TRP A 668 -23.29 37.97 6.22
N PHE A 669 -23.28 37.58 7.50
CA PHE A 669 -24.09 36.46 8.00
C PHE A 669 -25.59 36.68 7.78
N ALA A 670 -26.07 37.90 8.04
CA ALA A 670 -27.48 38.25 7.82
C ALA A 670 -27.90 38.09 6.35
N ARG A 671 -27.00 38.28 5.39
CA ARG A 671 -27.26 38.12 3.95
C ARG A 671 -27.00 36.71 3.43
N SER A 672 -25.98 36.03 3.92
CA SER A 672 -25.57 34.71 3.42
C SER A 672 -26.41 33.57 3.96
N TYR A 673 -27.09 33.75 5.10
CA TYR A 673 -27.94 32.74 5.72
C TYR A 673 -29.34 33.31 6.02
N GLU A 674 -30.06 33.76 4.98
CA GLU A 674 -31.47 34.24 5.01
C GLU A 674 -32.51 33.20 5.56
N GLN A 675 -32.10 32.23 6.38
CA GLN A 675 -32.92 31.15 6.97
C GLN A 675 -33.19 31.27 8.48
N GLY A 676 -33.02 32.46 9.08
CA GLY A 676 -33.79 32.82 10.28
C GLY A 676 -33.18 32.54 11.65
N THR A 677 -31.88 32.35 11.78
CA THR A 677 -31.19 32.36 13.09
C THR A 677 -29.99 33.30 13.08
N THR A 678 -29.88 34.11 14.14
CA THR A 678 -28.68 34.92 14.40
C THR A 678 -27.57 33.97 14.86
N PRO A 679 -26.38 33.96 14.23
CA PRO A 679 -25.30 33.08 14.64
C PRO A 679 -24.84 33.40 16.07
N ASN A 680 -24.32 32.38 16.76
CA ASN A 680 -23.67 32.55 18.04
C ASN A 680 -22.19 32.89 17.79
N GLY A 681 -21.67 33.95 18.42
CA GLY A 681 -20.27 34.34 18.26
C GLY A 681 -19.91 35.72 18.80
N GLU A 682 -18.61 35.95 18.97
CA GLU A 682 -18.04 37.24 19.39
C GLU A 682 -17.20 37.85 18.26
N MET A 683 -17.29 39.17 18.12
CA MET A 683 -16.56 39.95 17.11
C MET A 683 -15.84 41.11 17.77
N THR A 684 -14.55 41.26 17.47
CA THR A 684 -13.76 42.44 17.87
C THR A 684 -13.25 43.15 16.62
N SER A 685 -12.60 44.30 16.79
CA SER A 685 -11.91 44.99 15.68
C SER A 685 -10.75 44.17 15.10
N GLU A 686 -10.30 43.12 15.78
CA GLU A 686 -9.09 42.37 15.46
C GLU A 686 -9.37 40.91 15.06
N GLY A 687 -10.60 40.40 15.27
CA GLY A 687 -10.92 39.03 14.95
C GLY A 687 -12.38 38.63 15.06
N PHE A 688 -12.62 37.35 14.76
CA PHE A 688 -13.94 36.73 14.69
C PHE A 688 -13.93 35.33 15.30
N ASP A 689 -15.02 34.98 15.97
CA ASP A 689 -15.34 33.61 16.40
C ASP A 689 -16.82 33.39 16.11
N ILE A 690 -17.14 32.57 15.10
CA ILE A 690 -18.52 32.37 14.65
C ILE A 690 -18.86 30.88 14.59
N GLN A 691 -20.07 30.56 15.03
CA GLN A 691 -20.68 29.27 14.88
C GLN A 691 -22.09 29.39 14.25
N TYR A 692 -22.38 28.50 13.31
CA TYR A 692 -23.68 28.37 12.68
C TYR A 692 -24.00 26.91 12.39
N ASP A 693 -25.23 26.51 12.67
CA ASP A 693 -25.78 25.21 12.32
C ASP A 693 -27.15 25.38 11.66
N GLY A 694 -27.44 24.53 10.69
CA GLY A 694 -28.68 24.62 9.90
C GLY A 694 -28.98 23.34 9.14
N ILE A 695 -30.11 23.35 8.43
CA ILE A 695 -30.58 22.25 7.59
C ILE A 695 -30.85 22.79 6.19
N TRP A 696 -30.32 22.13 5.17
CA TRP A 696 -30.59 22.41 3.77
C TRP A 696 -31.47 21.31 3.18
N GLU A 697 -32.62 21.71 2.65
CA GLU A 697 -33.45 20.84 1.81
C GLU A 697 -32.72 20.57 0.49
N CYS A 698 -32.81 19.31 0.04
CA CYS A 698 -32.20 18.84 -1.18
C CYS A 698 -33.28 18.28 -2.12
N ASN A 699 -33.14 18.53 -3.42
CA ASN A 699 -34.05 17.99 -4.42
C ASN A 699 -33.28 17.59 -5.68
N PHE A 700 -33.61 16.41 -6.20
CA PHE A 700 -33.01 15.84 -7.40
C PHE A 700 -34.10 15.43 -8.39
N ILE A 701 -33.86 15.70 -9.66
CA ILE A 701 -34.70 15.22 -10.77
C ILE A 701 -33.82 14.32 -11.64
N TYR A 702 -34.36 13.18 -12.06
CA TYR A 702 -33.64 12.15 -12.80
C TYR A 702 -34.19 11.97 -14.22
N ASP A 703 -33.33 11.53 -15.14
CA ASP A 703 -33.76 11.03 -16.44
C ASP A 703 -34.16 9.54 -16.41
N GLU A 704 -34.63 9.02 -17.53
CA GLU A 704 -35.05 7.62 -17.67
C GLU A 704 -33.92 6.60 -17.45
N LYS A 705 -32.65 7.03 -17.46
CA LYS A 705 -31.49 6.17 -17.20
C LYS A 705 -31.08 6.19 -15.73
N GLY A 706 -31.66 7.06 -14.91
CA GLY A 706 -31.34 7.21 -13.49
C GLY A 706 -30.22 8.20 -13.22
N ASN A 707 -29.79 9.00 -14.21
CA ASN A 707 -28.85 10.11 -13.97
C ASN A 707 -29.62 11.36 -13.56
N TRP A 708 -29.16 12.08 -12.54
CA TRP A 708 -29.80 13.34 -12.18
C TRP A 708 -29.54 14.43 -13.23
N THR A 709 -30.59 15.12 -13.64
CA THR A 709 -30.60 16.24 -14.60
C THR A 709 -30.77 17.58 -13.93
N GLU A 710 -31.37 17.63 -12.73
CA GLU A 710 -31.42 18.82 -11.90
C GLU A 710 -31.09 18.47 -10.45
N MET A 711 -30.33 19.34 -9.80
CA MET A 711 -29.96 19.24 -8.39
C MET A 711 -30.17 20.61 -7.74
N LYS A 712 -30.82 20.63 -6.57
CA LYS A 712 -30.87 21.80 -5.69
C LYS A 712 -30.40 21.37 -4.31
N ILE A 713 -29.36 22.02 -3.79
CA ILE A 713 -28.81 21.80 -2.45
C ILE A 713 -28.54 23.18 -1.83
N GLY A 714 -29.30 23.55 -0.80
CA GLY A 714 -29.14 24.86 -0.17
C GLY A 714 -29.21 26.02 -1.18
N PRO A 715 -28.20 26.89 -1.27
CA PRO A 715 -28.17 28.00 -2.22
C PRO A 715 -27.72 27.61 -3.64
N TYR A 716 -27.36 26.34 -3.86
CA TYR A 716 -26.81 25.84 -5.13
C TYR A 716 -27.89 25.16 -5.97
N THR A 717 -27.89 25.46 -7.26
CA THR A 717 -28.68 24.75 -8.27
C THR A 717 -27.76 24.31 -9.40
N ALA A 718 -27.83 23.03 -9.79
CA ALA A 718 -27.13 22.51 -10.95
C ALA A 718 -28.10 21.88 -11.95
N GLN A 719 -27.80 22.04 -13.23
CA GLN A 719 -28.55 21.42 -14.33
C GLN A 719 -27.59 20.63 -15.21
N ARG A 720 -28.05 19.49 -15.74
CA ARG A 720 -27.30 18.59 -16.62
C ARG A 720 -28.19 18.10 -17.75
N THR A 721 -27.63 18.08 -18.95
CA THR A 721 -28.24 17.52 -20.15
C THR A 721 -27.32 16.44 -20.71
N PHE A 722 -27.78 15.19 -20.70
CA PHE A 722 -27.06 14.05 -21.25
C PHE A 722 -27.42 13.78 -22.71
N LYS A 723 -26.44 13.34 -23.48
CA LYS A 723 -26.62 12.78 -24.82
C LYS A 723 -26.07 11.36 -24.82
N TYR A 724 -26.92 10.39 -25.15
CA TYR A 724 -26.61 8.96 -25.19
C TYR A 724 -26.16 8.46 -26.57
#